data_AF-A0A524H7Y9-F1
#
_entry.id   AF-A0A524H7Y9-F1
#
_cell.length_a   1.000
_cell.length_b   1.000
_cell.length_c   1.000
_cell.angle_alpha   90.00
_cell.angle_beta   90.00
_cell.angle_gamma   90.00
#
_symmetry.space_group_name_H-M   'P 1'
#
loop_
_entity.id
_entity.type
_entity.pdbx_description
1 polymer ?
#
loop_
_entity_poly.entity_id
_entity_poly.type
_entity_poly.pdbx_seq_one_letter_code
_entity_poly.pdbx_strand_id
1 'polypeptide(L)'
;MRWPRSLEWLPVPEDFRGGLQAAVDTPDPSGRYEKLAALAGSRLGYLQWLQLERALAAGPVADHPGFMPLRLAILSASTADHLAPAIRVAGLRHRCLIGTHVGGYGQYRQEVLDPASSLHRFAPQAVLFSLTAREILARTALSASAAEVDASVAATIEELRKLWRKVREDFGAMVIQQTFLNVAEPLFGGFERSVPGAPLEVVSLLNERLAEAAAAEGVSLLDLARAADRDGLERWFDISKWLQAKIEVALQAAPAYGELVARILGAQRGLSRKCLVLDLDNTLWGGVIGDDGMDGIVLGEGSALGEAHLMLQRYARQLGERGVILAVCSKNDSATAEAVFREHPEMLLKRGDIAAFVANWDDKAVNLKRIATQLNIGLDSLVFVDDNPTERAWIRHALPMVAVPELPTDPAQYVRCLALAGYFEAVAFTADDRQRGEQYAANASREASLQSSESLDDFLRGLAMSTEFGPVQSVDLARVTQLINKTNQFNPTTRRRSADEVAAFIASDRSIALQFRLVDRFGDNGLVSVVLLRPEAPGSDVFDIDTWVMSCRVFGRQLELEAMNAAVHAARALGARVLQADYIPTPKNSVVSQLYATLGFTQAAETAQIVGATRWTLQLEDFRDLDTHILRGALSHDRS
;
A
#
# COMPACT_ATOMS: atom_id res chain seq x y z
N MET A 1 12.23 9.77 -31.78
CA MET A 1 12.14 8.93 -30.56
C MET A 1 10.69 8.86 -30.12
N ARG A 2 10.04 7.70 -30.20
CA ARG A 2 8.73 7.51 -29.56
C ARG A 2 8.98 7.55 -28.06
N TRP A 3 8.38 8.53 -27.36
CA TRP A 3 8.26 8.49 -25.91
C TRP A 3 7.72 7.11 -25.53
N PRO A 4 8.34 6.38 -24.58
CA PRO A 4 7.89 5.04 -24.28
C PRO A 4 6.43 5.09 -23.85
N ARG A 5 5.70 4.05 -24.24
CA ARG A 5 4.35 3.73 -23.80
C ARG A 5 4.35 3.32 -22.32
N SER A 6 4.98 4.12 -21.46
CA SER A 6 4.91 3.98 -20.01
C SER A 6 3.58 4.56 -19.55
N LEU A 7 2.88 3.87 -18.65
CA LEU A 7 1.64 4.35 -18.04
C LEU A 7 0.40 4.32 -18.98
N GLU A 8 0.28 3.31 -19.86
CA GLU A 8 -0.86 3.18 -20.78
C GLU A 8 -2.21 2.97 -20.08
N TRP A 9 -2.22 2.54 -18.82
CA TRP A 9 -3.42 2.44 -18.01
C TRP A 9 -3.96 3.79 -17.54
N LEU A 10 -3.26 4.90 -17.82
CA LEU A 10 -3.75 6.24 -17.53
C LEU A 10 -4.52 6.80 -18.74
N PRO A 11 -5.62 7.54 -18.51
CA PRO A 11 -6.37 8.19 -19.58
C PRO A 11 -5.56 9.32 -20.22
N VAL A 12 -5.85 9.65 -21.48
CA VAL A 12 -5.28 10.84 -22.12
C VAL A 12 -5.94 12.08 -21.52
N PRO A 13 -5.18 13.15 -21.17
CA PRO A 13 -5.80 14.37 -20.67
C PRO A 13 -6.59 15.08 -21.77
N GLU A 14 -7.85 15.44 -21.50
CA GLU A 14 -8.69 16.20 -22.45
C GLU A 14 -8.17 17.62 -22.68
N ASP A 15 -7.87 18.36 -21.61
CA ASP A 15 -7.26 19.69 -21.66
C ASP A 15 -6.14 19.84 -20.61
N PHE A 16 -4.93 19.44 -21.00
CA PHE A 16 -3.76 19.59 -20.13
C PHE A 16 -3.41 21.06 -19.87
N ARG A 17 -3.51 21.95 -20.87
CA ARG A 17 -3.05 23.33 -20.73
C ARG A 17 -3.98 24.13 -19.81
N GLY A 18 -5.29 24.03 -20.02
CA GLY A 18 -6.27 24.66 -19.16
C GLY A 18 -6.20 24.10 -17.74
N GLY A 19 -6.05 22.78 -17.59
CA GLY A 19 -5.87 22.15 -16.28
C GLY A 19 -4.61 22.63 -15.54
N LEU A 20 -3.48 22.76 -16.24
CA LEU A 20 -2.24 23.25 -15.64
C LEU A 20 -2.34 24.73 -15.26
N GLN A 21 -2.91 25.56 -16.13
CA GLN A 21 -3.14 26.98 -15.85
C GLN A 21 -4.03 27.15 -14.63
N ALA A 22 -5.14 26.41 -14.57
CA ALA A 22 -6.04 26.41 -13.41
C ALA A 22 -5.33 25.97 -12.12
N ALA A 23 -4.39 25.02 -12.19
CA ALA A 23 -3.59 24.61 -11.04
C ALA A 23 -2.64 25.72 -10.58
N VAL A 24 -1.94 26.36 -11.51
CA VAL A 24 -0.99 27.46 -11.22
C VAL A 24 -1.72 28.69 -10.66
N ASP A 25 -2.90 29.01 -11.18
CA ASP A 25 -3.70 30.15 -10.76
C ASP A 25 -4.44 29.91 -9.43
N THR A 26 -4.44 28.66 -8.92
CA THR A 26 -5.06 28.35 -7.63
C THR A 26 -4.16 28.84 -6.49
N PRO A 27 -4.59 29.82 -5.67
CA PRO A 27 -3.76 30.38 -4.61
C PRO A 27 -3.65 29.45 -3.39
N ASP A 28 -4.67 28.61 -3.14
CA ASP A 28 -4.65 27.62 -2.08
C ASP A 28 -3.70 26.45 -2.44
N PRO A 29 -2.67 26.17 -1.61
CA PRO A 29 -1.73 25.09 -1.87
C PRO A 29 -2.41 23.72 -2.01
N SER A 30 -3.43 23.43 -1.20
CA SER A 30 -4.09 22.12 -1.19
C SER A 30 -4.85 21.88 -2.49
N GLY A 31 -5.67 22.86 -2.91
CA GLY A 31 -6.40 22.85 -4.18
C GLY A 31 -5.46 22.84 -5.39
N ARG A 32 -4.31 23.50 -5.31
CA ARG A 32 -3.26 23.41 -6.34
C ARG A 32 -2.72 21.99 -6.46
N TYR A 33 -2.34 21.34 -5.36
CA TYR A 33 -1.84 19.96 -5.40
C TYR A 33 -2.88 18.96 -5.87
N GLU A 34 -4.15 19.12 -5.50
CA GLU A 34 -5.24 18.29 -6.03
C GLU A 34 -5.34 18.39 -7.56
N LYS A 35 -5.29 19.60 -8.12
CA LYS A 35 -5.32 19.81 -9.58
C LYS A 35 -4.07 19.25 -10.27
N LEU A 36 -2.88 19.43 -9.68
CA LEU A 36 -1.64 18.85 -10.21
C LEU A 36 -1.68 17.31 -10.15
N ALA A 37 -2.23 16.72 -9.10
CA ALA A 37 -2.39 15.27 -8.97
C ALA A 37 -3.39 14.70 -9.98
N ALA A 38 -4.47 15.42 -10.27
CA ALA A 38 -5.39 15.05 -11.35
C ALA A 38 -4.69 15.00 -12.71
N LEU A 39 -3.84 16.00 -13.03
CA LEU A 39 -3.02 15.98 -14.25
C LEU A 39 -1.99 14.85 -14.22
N ALA A 40 -1.35 14.61 -13.07
CA ALA A 40 -0.40 13.53 -12.90
C ALA A 40 -1.05 12.16 -13.15
N GLY A 41 -2.35 12.01 -12.84
CA GLY A 41 -3.17 10.84 -13.10
C GLY A 41 -3.55 10.62 -14.56
N SER A 42 -2.98 11.39 -15.49
CA SER A 42 -3.19 11.25 -16.93
C SER A 42 -1.92 10.75 -17.64
N ARG A 43 -2.07 10.20 -18.85
CA ARG A 43 -0.99 9.77 -19.72
C ARG A 43 -0.36 10.98 -20.40
N LEU A 44 0.70 11.50 -19.79
CA LEU A 44 1.41 12.70 -20.25
C LEU A 44 2.51 12.37 -21.27
N GLY A 45 2.60 13.17 -22.33
CA GLY A 45 3.79 13.23 -23.17
C GLY A 45 4.95 13.97 -22.48
N TYR A 46 6.15 13.89 -23.05
CA TYR A 46 7.36 14.49 -22.45
C TYR A 46 7.21 15.97 -22.05
N LEU A 47 6.70 16.79 -22.97
CA LEU A 47 6.57 18.23 -22.75
C LEU A 47 5.55 18.53 -21.64
N GLN A 48 4.42 17.82 -21.63
CA GLN A 48 3.40 17.96 -20.59
C GLN A 48 3.94 17.54 -19.22
N TRP A 49 4.67 16.42 -19.17
CA TRP A 49 5.34 15.96 -17.97
C TRP A 49 6.33 17.01 -17.43
N LEU A 50 7.16 17.61 -18.29
CA LEU A 50 8.11 18.65 -17.90
C LEU A 50 7.42 19.93 -17.40
N GLN A 51 6.30 20.30 -18.01
CA GLN A 51 5.49 21.45 -17.56
C GLN A 51 4.86 21.20 -16.18
N LEU A 52 4.33 19.99 -15.97
CA LEU A 52 3.77 19.57 -14.68
C LEU A 52 4.84 19.55 -13.58
N GLU A 53 6.01 19.00 -13.89
CA GLU A 53 7.15 18.94 -12.97
C GLU A 53 7.59 20.33 -12.51
N ARG A 54 7.74 21.29 -13.45
CA ARG A 54 8.08 22.68 -13.12
C ARG A 54 7.05 23.33 -12.21
N ALA A 55 5.76 23.09 -12.49
CA ALA A 55 4.68 23.61 -11.66
C ALA A 55 4.67 22.99 -10.25
N LEU A 56 5.05 21.71 -10.13
CA LEU A 56 5.20 21.02 -8.85
C LEU A 56 6.42 21.53 -8.06
N ALA A 57 7.57 21.69 -8.73
CA ALA A 57 8.83 22.11 -8.10
C ALA A 57 8.77 23.53 -7.50
N ALA A 58 7.83 24.36 -7.95
CA ALA A 58 7.59 25.70 -7.39
C ALA A 58 6.83 25.68 -6.05
N GLY A 59 6.28 24.54 -5.62
CA GLY A 59 5.54 24.40 -4.36
C GLY A 59 6.40 23.85 -3.21
N PRO A 60 6.14 24.23 -1.95
CA PRO A 60 6.85 23.67 -0.80
C PRO A 60 6.43 22.22 -0.54
N VAL A 61 7.39 21.37 -0.16
CA VAL A 61 7.09 20.04 0.38
C VAL A 61 6.71 20.20 1.84
N ALA A 62 5.42 20.38 2.10
CA ALA A 62 4.85 20.59 3.43
C ALA A 62 3.66 19.65 3.67
N ASP A 63 3.15 19.66 4.90
CA ASP A 63 1.94 18.93 5.23
C ASP A 63 0.73 19.60 4.56
N HIS A 64 0.02 18.82 3.74
CA HIS A 64 -1.14 19.27 3.00
C HIS A 64 -2.26 18.24 3.17
N PRO A 65 -3.49 18.67 3.52
CA PRO A 65 -4.63 17.76 3.63
C PRO A 65 -4.78 16.87 2.39
N GLY A 66 -4.80 15.55 2.59
CA GLY A 66 -4.94 14.56 1.52
C GLY A 66 -3.63 14.12 0.84
N PHE A 67 -2.50 14.75 1.17
CA PHE A 67 -1.18 14.36 0.68
C PHE A 67 -0.21 14.11 1.82
N MET A 68 0.57 13.04 1.71
CA MET A 68 1.61 12.73 2.69
C MET A 68 2.95 13.32 2.28
N PRO A 69 3.55 14.24 3.06
CA PRO A 69 4.92 14.68 2.81
C PRO A 69 5.92 13.56 3.10
N LEU A 70 6.92 13.41 2.24
CA LEU A 70 7.94 12.38 2.37
C LEU A 70 9.31 12.90 1.91
N ARG A 71 10.36 12.67 2.71
CA ARG A 71 11.76 12.91 2.30
C ARG A 71 12.39 11.63 1.77
N LEU A 72 12.71 11.59 0.48
CA LEU A 72 13.39 10.49 -0.20
C LEU A 72 14.82 10.87 -0.57
N ALA A 73 15.80 10.11 -0.11
CA ALA A 73 17.16 10.18 -0.65
C ALA A 73 17.37 9.13 -1.74
N ILE A 74 18.07 9.50 -2.81
CA ILE A 74 18.46 8.64 -3.93
C ILE A 74 19.98 8.53 -3.91
N LEU A 75 20.47 7.37 -3.47
CA LEU A 75 21.89 7.08 -3.39
C LEU A 75 22.26 6.15 -4.54
N SER A 76 23.18 6.59 -5.39
CA SER A 76 23.38 5.95 -6.69
C SER A 76 24.85 5.69 -7.02
N ALA A 77 25.09 4.58 -7.70
CA ALA A 77 26.39 4.29 -8.33
C ALA A 77 26.51 4.92 -9.74
N SER A 78 25.41 5.47 -10.26
CA SER A 78 25.30 6.14 -11.56
C SER A 78 24.73 7.56 -11.44
N THR A 79 24.81 8.37 -12.49
CA THR A 79 24.16 9.69 -12.52
C THR A 79 22.63 9.51 -12.49
N ALA A 80 21.96 10.07 -11.48
CA ALA A 80 20.56 9.78 -11.16
C ALA A 80 19.67 11.02 -11.02
N ASP A 81 20.20 12.22 -11.26
CA ASP A 81 19.49 13.50 -11.10
C ASP A 81 18.16 13.55 -11.87
N HIS A 82 18.14 12.93 -13.05
CA HIS A 82 16.96 12.89 -13.93
C HIS A 82 15.81 12.03 -13.38
N LEU A 83 16.06 11.16 -12.38
CA LEU A 83 15.04 10.31 -11.77
C LEU A 83 14.21 11.05 -10.73
N ALA A 84 14.82 11.98 -9.98
CA ALA A 84 14.17 12.69 -8.89
C ALA A 84 12.89 13.43 -9.34
N PRO A 85 12.90 14.22 -10.44
CA PRO A 85 11.70 14.88 -10.94
C PRO A 85 10.57 13.89 -11.31
N ALA A 86 10.93 12.73 -11.87
CA ALA A 86 9.94 11.72 -12.27
C ALA A 86 9.30 11.04 -11.06
N ILE A 87 10.08 10.76 -10.03
CA ILE A 87 9.57 10.24 -8.75
C ILE A 87 8.61 11.24 -8.10
N ARG A 88 8.91 12.55 -8.13
CA ARG A 88 8.01 13.58 -7.57
C ARG A 88 6.65 13.62 -8.27
N VAL A 89 6.65 13.61 -9.61
CA VAL A 89 5.41 13.59 -10.40
C VAL A 89 4.62 12.31 -10.15
N ALA A 90 5.30 11.15 -10.07
CA ALA A 90 4.64 9.90 -9.71
C ALA A 90 4.11 9.91 -8.26
N GLY A 91 4.82 10.53 -7.33
CA GLY A 91 4.39 10.74 -5.96
C GLY A 91 3.01 11.39 -5.87
N LEU A 92 2.74 12.42 -6.68
CA LEU A 92 1.42 13.07 -6.72
C LEU A 92 0.29 12.09 -7.03
N ARG A 93 0.47 11.17 -7.98
CA ARG A 93 -0.53 10.13 -8.31
C ARG A 93 -0.85 9.24 -7.11
N HIS A 94 0.17 8.96 -6.30
CA HIS A 94 0.10 8.14 -5.09
C HIS A 94 -0.14 8.98 -3.82
N ARG A 95 -0.60 10.24 -3.97
CA ARG A 95 -0.91 11.15 -2.85
C ARG A 95 0.29 11.37 -1.90
N CYS A 96 1.50 11.37 -2.47
CA CYS A 96 2.75 11.62 -1.76
C CYS A 96 3.42 12.91 -2.30
N LEU A 97 3.73 13.86 -1.43
CA LEU A 97 4.56 15.02 -1.77
C LEU A 97 6.01 14.70 -1.42
N ILE A 98 6.78 14.32 -2.43
CA ILE A 98 8.13 13.80 -2.24
C ILE A 98 9.16 14.92 -2.37
N GLY A 99 9.83 15.24 -1.26
CA GLY A 99 11.09 15.99 -1.26
C GLY A 99 12.24 15.04 -1.57
N THR A 100 13.11 15.41 -2.49
CA THR A 100 14.19 14.51 -2.96
C THR A 100 15.57 15.06 -2.63
N HIS A 101 16.45 14.22 -2.12
CA HIS A 101 17.89 14.41 -2.07
C HIS A 101 18.55 13.45 -3.05
N VAL A 102 19.46 13.92 -3.90
CA VAL A 102 20.22 13.05 -4.82
C VAL A 102 21.67 13.08 -4.37
N GLY A 103 22.19 11.90 -4.03
CA GLY A 103 23.56 11.79 -3.59
C GLY A 103 24.57 11.92 -4.73
N GLY A 104 25.81 12.25 -4.39
CA GLY A 104 26.90 12.34 -5.35
C GLY A 104 27.15 11.01 -6.08
N TYR A 105 27.51 11.10 -7.37
CA TYR A 105 27.82 9.93 -8.20
C TYR A 105 28.86 9.01 -7.51
N GLY A 106 28.47 7.76 -7.24
CA GLY A 106 29.36 6.77 -6.62
C GLY A 106 29.66 7.02 -5.15
N GLN A 107 29.05 8.03 -4.52
CA GLN A 107 29.33 8.43 -3.13
C GLN A 107 28.36 7.82 -2.11
N TYR A 108 27.51 6.87 -2.52
CA TYR A 108 26.48 6.27 -1.66
C TYR A 108 27.02 5.74 -0.32
N ARG A 109 28.23 5.16 -0.31
CA ARG A 109 28.90 4.70 0.91
C ARG A 109 29.27 5.87 1.83
N GLN A 110 29.90 6.90 1.27
CA GLN A 110 30.35 8.08 2.00
C GLN A 110 29.16 8.84 2.58
N GLU A 111 28.08 8.99 1.82
CA GLU A 111 26.88 9.70 2.31
C GLU A 111 26.21 9.00 3.49
N VAL A 112 26.17 7.66 3.50
CA VAL A 112 25.62 6.89 4.63
C VAL A 112 26.55 6.93 5.83
N LEU A 113 27.86 6.72 5.61
CA LEU A 113 28.81 6.50 6.70
C LEU A 113 29.33 7.78 7.36
N ASP A 114 29.35 8.91 6.67
CA ASP A 114 29.82 10.20 7.21
C ASP A 114 28.67 11.01 7.83
N PRO A 115 28.63 11.20 9.17
CA PRO A 115 27.60 12.01 9.83
C PRO A 115 27.57 13.48 9.39
N ALA A 116 28.65 13.98 8.78
CA ALA A 116 28.72 15.34 8.23
C ALA A 116 28.17 15.44 6.79
N SER A 117 27.67 14.36 6.19
CA SER A 117 27.19 14.35 4.82
C SER A 117 25.90 15.17 4.63
N SER A 118 25.59 15.49 3.38
CA SER A 118 24.31 16.12 3.00
C SER A 118 23.10 15.24 3.30
N LEU A 119 23.26 13.91 3.23
CA LEU A 119 22.22 12.94 3.58
C LEU A 119 21.78 13.09 5.03
N HIS A 120 22.73 13.19 5.96
CA HIS A 120 22.45 13.34 7.39
C HIS A 120 21.72 14.65 7.70
N ARG A 121 22.10 15.75 7.04
CA ARG A 121 21.37 17.02 7.14
C ARG A 121 19.96 16.95 6.55
N PHE A 122 19.77 16.18 5.49
CA PHE A 122 18.46 16.00 4.85
C PHE A 122 17.51 15.13 5.69
N ALA A 123 18.04 14.26 6.56
CA ALA A 123 17.30 13.38 7.46
C ALA A 123 16.18 12.61 6.72
N PRO A 124 16.52 11.71 5.78
CA PRO A 124 15.54 11.04 4.92
C PRO A 124 14.57 10.19 5.73
N GLN A 125 13.36 10.04 5.22
CA GLN A 125 12.37 9.06 5.71
C GLN A 125 12.37 7.78 4.85
N ALA A 126 12.90 7.87 3.63
CA ALA A 126 13.14 6.75 2.74
C ALA A 126 14.48 6.95 2.01
N VAL A 127 15.20 5.86 1.78
CA VAL A 127 16.47 5.83 1.02
C VAL A 127 16.36 4.79 -0.08
N LEU A 128 16.57 5.23 -1.33
CA LEU A 128 16.62 4.40 -2.52
C LEU A 128 18.07 4.17 -2.94
N PHE A 129 18.51 2.91 -2.94
CA PHE A 129 19.79 2.50 -3.51
C PHE A 129 19.62 2.12 -4.99
N SER A 130 20.14 2.98 -5.89
CA SER A 130 20.16 2.77 -7.35
C SER A 130 21.59 2.41 -7.79
N LEU A 131 21.95 1.13 -7.66
CA LEU A 131 23.32 0.66 -7.89
C LEU A 131 23.47 -0.08 -9.24
N THR A 132 24.71 -0.30 -9.68
CA THR A 132 25.03 -0.99 -10.93
C THR A 132 25.86 -2.24 -10.66
N ALA A 133 25.74 -3.28 -11.50
CA ALA A 133 26.52 -4.51 -11.36
C ALA A 133 28.01 -4.35 -11.76
N ARG A 134 28.41 -3.16 -12.21
CA ARG A 134 29.74 -2.95 -12.83
C ARG A 134 30.89 -3.21 -11.87
N GLU A 135 30.71 -2.90 -10.58
CA GLU A 135 31.74 -3.11 -9.55
C GLU A 135 32.02 -4.60 -9.33
N ILE A 136 30.97 -5.44 -9.23
CA ILE A 136 31.14 -6.89 -9.06
C ILE A 136 31.68 -7.54 -10.35
N LEU A 137 31.24 -7.08 -11.52
CA LEU A 137 31.70 -7.60 -12.81
C LEU A 137 33.18 -7.29 -13.04
N ALA A 138 33.64 -6.10 -12.68
CA ALA A 138 35.04 -5.72 -12.84
C ALA A 138 36.02 -6.54 -11.99
N ARG A 139 35.56 -7.13 -10.88
CA ARG A 139 36.39 -7.94 -9.97
C ARG A 139 36.19 -9.45 -10.10
N THR A 140 35.28 -9.89 -10.98
CA THR A 140 34.99 -11.30 -11.19
C THR A 140 35.62 -11.77 -12.49
N ALA A 141 36.57 -12.70 -12.40
CA ALA A 141 37.24 -13.25 -13.57
C ALA A 141 36.31 -14.22 -14.32
N LEU A 142 36.42 -14.26 -15.65
CA LEU A 142 35.65 -15.20 -16.48
C LEU A 142 35.93 -16.66 -16.12
N SER A 143 37.14 -16.96 -15.66
CA SER A 143 37.58 -18.28 -15.22
C SER A 143 37.25 -18.60 -13.76
N ALA A 144 36.54 -17.71 -13.06
CA ALA A 144 36.19 -17.93 -11.66
C ALA A 144 35.31 -19.16 -11.52
N SER A 145 35.63 -19.99 -10.53
CA SER A 145 34.80 -21.11 -10.10
C SER A 145 33.49 -20.62 -9.47
N ALA A 146 32.49 -21.49 -9.41
CA ALA A 146 31.21 -21.18 -8.77
C ALA A 146 31.38 -20.68 -7.32
N ALA A 147 32.28 -21.31 -6.55
CA ALA A 147 32.56 -20.92 -5.17
C ALA A 147 33.18 -19.51 -5.05
N GLU A 148 34.06 -19.12 -5.98
CA GLU A 148 34.64 -17.77 -6.01
C GLU A 148 33.60 -16.70 -6.37
N VAL A 149 32.70 -17.03 -7.31
CA VAL A 149 31.58 -16.15 -7.69
C VAL A 149 30.60 -15.99 -6.53
N ASP A 150 30.19 -17.10 -5.88
CA ASP A 150 29.34 -17.09 -4.69
C ASP A 150 29.94 -16.23 -3.58
N ALA A 151 31.25 -16.37 -3.31
CA ALA A 151 31.95 -15.56 -2.32
C ALA A 151 31.94 -14.06 -2.69
N SER A 152 32.16 -13.73 -3.97
CA SER A 152 32.12 -12.33 -4.46
C SER A 152 30.72 -11.72 -4.36
N VAL A 153 29.68 -12.49 -4.67
CA VAL A 153 28.28 -12.07 -4.51
C VAL A 153 27.95 -11.89 -3.03
N ALA A 154 28.28 -12.87 -2.18
CA ALA A 154 28.03 -12.81 -0.75
C ALA A 154 28.69 -11.58 -0.10
N ALA A 155 29.92 -11.25 -0.51
CA ALA A 155 30.61 -10.04 -0.04
C ALA A 155 29.88 -8.75 -0.43
N THR A 156 29.37 -8.66 -1.68
CA THR A 156 28.54 -7.51 -2.11
C THR A 156 27.27 -7.41 -1.28
N ILE A 157 26.57 -8.53 -1.08
CA ILE A 157 25.32 -8.55 -0.32
C ILE A 157 25.55 -8.14 1.14
N GLU A 158 26.60 -8.65 1.79
CA GLU A 158 26.89 -8.27 3.18
C GLU A 158 27.25 -6.78 3.32
N GLU A 159 27.93 -6.20 2.33
CA GLU A 159 28.13 -4.75 2.30
C GLU A 159 26.81 -3.98 2.20
N LEU A 160 25.90 -4.39 1.31
CA LEU A 160 24.58 -3.76 1.20
C LEU A 160 23.79 -3.87 2.50
N ARG A 161 23.80 -5.04 3.15
CA ARG A 161 23.16 -5.25 4.46
C ARG A 161 23.69 -4.30 5.52
N LYS A 162 25.01 -4.08 5.56
CA LYS A 162 25.62 -3.09 6.48
C LYS A 162 25.09 -1.67 6.21
N LEU A 163 24.99 -1.27 4.94
CA LEU A 163 24.45 0.04 4.57
C LEU A 163 22.96 0.16 4.90
N TRP A 164 22.16 -0.88 4.66
CA TRP A 164 20.73 -0.89 4.97
C TRP A 164 20.50 -0.75 6.48
N ARG A 165 21.21 -1.53 7.30
CA ARG A 165 21.15 -1.44 8.76
C ARG A 165 21.57 -0.05 9.24
N LYS A 166 22.66 0.49 8.71
CA LYS A 166 23.15 1.82 9.08
C LYS A 166 22.12 2.93 8.77
N VAL A 167 21.46 2.87 7.61
CA VAL A 167 20.39 3.80 7.25
C VAL A 167 19.21 3.73 8.23
N ARG A 168 18.83 2.52 8.67
CA ARG A 168 17.75 2.34 9.66
C ARG A 168 18.17 2.83 11.04
N GLU A 169 19.38 2.50 11.48
CA GLU A 169 19.94 2.92 12.76
C GLU A 169 20.01 4.46 12.87
N ASP A 170 20.47 5.13 11.82
CA ASP A 170 20.70 6.59 11.87
C ASP A 170 19.43 7.40 11.63
N PHE A 171 18.49 6.90 10.81
CA PHE A 171 17.34 7.70 10.35
C PHE A 171 15.97 7.10 10.67
N GLY A 172 15.89 5.83 11.09
CA GLY A 172 14.62 5.07 11.11
C GLY A 172 13.96 5.00 9.73
N ALA A 173 14.77 5.15 8.67
CA ALA A 173 14.28 5.33 7.31
C ALA A 173 13.98 3.99 6.65
N MET A 174 12.93 4.02 5.84
CA MET A 174 12.62 2.94 4.91
C MET A 174 13.74 2.76 3.89
N VAL A 175 14.14 1.52 3.65
CA VAL A 175 15.17 1.19 2.66
C VAL A 175 14.50 0.57 1.44
N ILE A 176 14.79 1.13 0.27
CA ILE A 176 14.40 0.59 -1.04
C ILE A 176 15.68 0.22 -1.78
N GLN A 177 15.80 -1.03 -2.18
CA GLN A 177 16.92 -1.54 -2.94
C GLN A 177 16.51 -1.83 -4.38
N GLN A 178 17.17 -1.22 -5.34
CA GLN A 178 17.01 -1.56 -6.75
C GLN A 178 17.78 -2.84 -7.10
N THR A 179 17.18 -3.72 -7.90
CA THR A 179 17.89 -4.82 -8.57
C THR A 179 18.85 -4.29 -9.64
N PHE A 180 19.84 -5.09 -10.00
CA PHE A 180 20.84 -4.73 -11.00
C PHE A 180 20.37 -5.05 -12.43
N LEU A 181 20.55 -4.10 -13.35
CA LEU A 181 20.36 -4.37 -14.77
C LEU A 181 21.49 -5.24 -15.30
N ASN A 182 21.15 -6.23 -16.12
CA ASN A 182 22.13 -6.96 -16.90
C ASN A 182 22.40 -6.23 -18.21
N VAL A 183 23.45 -5.40 -18.22
CA VAL A 183 23.88 -4.60 -19.38
C VAL A 183 25.13 -5.16 -20.05
N ALA A 184 25.56 -6.38 -19.66
CA ALA A 184 26.73 -7.02 -20.22
C ALA A 184 26.39 -7.68 -21.57
N GLU A 185 27.33 -7.59 -22.51
CA GLU A 185 27.23 -8.28 -23.79
C GLU A 185 27.50 -9.79 -23.60
N PRO A 186 26.75 -10.68 -24.27
CA PRO A 186 26.94 -12.12 -24.14
C PRO A 186 28.31 -12.54 -24.70
N LEU A 187 29.00 -13.42 -23.97
CA LEU A 187 30.33 -13.94 -24.34
C LEU A 187 30.29 -15.36 -24.90
N PHE A 188 29.34 -16.17 -24.42
CA PHE A 188 29.25 -17.59 -24.76
C PHE A 188 27.91 -17.98 -25.40
N GLY A 189 27.07 -16.99 -25.73
CA GLY A 189 25.70 -17.24 -26.18
C GLY A 189 24.93 -18.07 -25.14
N GLY A 190 24.19 -19.09 -25.58
CA GLY A 190 23.42 -19.95 -24.66
C GLY A 190 24.26 -20.71 -23.63
N PHE A 191 25.53 -20.98 -23.92
CA PHE A 191 26.44 -21.69 -22.99
C PHE A 191 26.84 -20.83 -21.79
N GLU A 192 26.54 -19.54 -21.80
CA GLU A 192 26.88 -18.62 -20.71
C GLU A 192 26.29 -19.03 -19.37
N ARG A 193 25.11 -19.65 -19.38
CA ARG A 193 24.46 -20.23 -18.18
C ARG A 193 25.26 -21.35 -17.52
N SER A 194 26.25 -21.92 -18.20
CA SER A 194 27.12 -22.98 -17.68
C SER A 194 28.48 -22.46 -17.25
N VAL A 195 28.74 -21.15 -17.36
CA VAL A 195 30.02 -20.53 -17.00
C VAL A 195 29.79 -19.60 -15.80
N PRO A 196 30.13 -20.02 -14.56
CA PRO A 196 29.81 -19.24 -13.36
C PRO A 196 30.36 -17.82 -13.37
N GLY A 197 31.59 -17.63 -13.86
CA GLY A 197 32.23 -16.32 -13.96
C GLY A 197 31.73 -15.43 -15.10
N ALA A 198 30.76 -15.87 -15.89
CA ALA A 198 30.25 -15.07 -16.99
C ALA A 198 29.32 -13.94 -16.51
N PRO A 199 29.37 -12.74 -17.13
CA PRO A 199 28.66 -11.58 -16.63
C PRO A 199 27.16 -11.78 -16.40
N LEU A 200 26.46 -12.42 -17.35
CA LEU A 200 25.01 -12.67 -17.21
C LEU A 200 24.68 -13.54 -16.00
N GLU A 201 25.52 -14.55 -15.73
CA GLU A 201 25.31 -15.47 -14.63
C GLU A 201 25.61 -14.81 -13.29
N VAL A 202 26.71 -14.03 -13.20
CA VAL A 202 27.05 -13.25 -12.01
C VAL A 202 25.94 -12.26 -11.65
N VAL A 203 25.35 -11.56 -12.63
CA VAL A 203 24.24 -10.61 -12.37
C VAL A 203 22.95 -11.34 -11.98
N SER A 204 22.67 -12.49 -12.59
CA SER A 204 21.50 -13.31 -12.25
C SER A 204 21.57 -13.76 -10.79
N LEU A 205 22.70 -14.36 -10.40
CA LEU A 205 22.94 -14.81 -9.03
C LEU A 205 22.95 -13.64 -8.04
N LEU A 206 23.54 -12.49 -8.40
CA LEU A 206 23.51 -11.31 -7.55
C LEU A 206 22.08 -10.83 -7.27
N ASN A 207 21.21 -10.76 -8.29
CA ASN A 207 19.82 -10.36 -8.12
C ASN A 207 19.01 -11.36 -7.28
N GLU A 208 19.27 -12.66 -7.44
CA GLU A 208 18.65 -13.71 -6.61
C GLU A 208 19.03 -13.54 -5.14
N ARG A 209 20.34 -13.48 -4.83
CA ARG A 209 20.84 -13.29 -3.46
C ARG A 209 20.43 -11.94 -2.86
N LEU A 210 20.30 -10.91 -3.69
CA LEU A 210 19.80 -9.60 -3.27
C LEU A 210 18.33 -9.69 -2.82
N ALA A 211 17.48 -10.38 -3.57
CA ALA A 211 16.07 -10.52 -3.24
C ALA A 211 15.89 -11.33 -1.93
N GLU A 212 16.64 -12.41 -1.75
CA GLU A 212 16.68 -13.19 -0.50
C GLU A 212 17.08 -12.32 0.70
N ALA A 213 18.18 -11.57 0.57
CA ALA A 213 18.66 -10.71 1.65
C ALA A 213 17.70 -9.55 1.95
N ALA A 214 17.11 -8.95 0.91
CA ALA A 214 16.14 -7.87 1.08
C ALA A 214 14.89 -8.37 1.82
N ALA A 215 14.36 -9.55 1.46
CA ALA A 215 13.25 -10.16 2.16
C ALA A 215 13.57 -10.48 3.62
N ALA A 216 14.74 -11.07 3.89
CA ALA A 216 15.18 -11.42 5.25
C ALA A 216 15.34 -10.20 6.16
N GLU A 217 15.72 -9.04 5.61
CA GLU A 217 15.85 -7.81 6.39
C GLU A 217 14.62 -6.91 6.32
N GLY A 218 13.57 -7.24 5.57
CA GLY A 218 12.41 -6.35 5.38
C GLY A 218 12.74 -5.07 4.58
N VAL A 219 13.70 -5.15 3.66
CA VAL A 219 14.01 -4.10 2.68
C VAL A 219 13.04 -4.23 1.50
N SER A 220 12.50 -3.10 1.03
CA SER A 220 11.64 -3.12 -0.16
C SER A 220 12.46 -3.22 -1.43
N LEU A 221 12.08 -4.13 -2.32
CA LEU A 221 12.77 -4.33 -3.59
C LEU A 221 12.11 -3.51 -4.70
N LEU A 222 12.90 -2.70 -5.39
CA LEU A 222 12.58 -2.10 -6.68
C LEU A 222 13.12 -3.01 -7.78
N ASP A 223 12.27 -3.90 -8.30
CA ASP A 223 12.66 -4.88 -9.32
C ASP A 223 12.72 -4.27 -10.72
N LEU A 224 13.80 -3.52 -10.94
CA LEU A 224 14.12 -2.90 -12.23
C LEU A 224 14.52 -3.94 -13.29
N ALA A 225 15.14 -5.04 -12.88
CA ALA A 225 15.54 -6.12 -13.77
C ALA A 225 14.30 -6.77 -14.41
N ARG A 226 13.28 -7.08 -13.61
CA ARG A 226 11.99 -7.57 -14.12
C ARG A 226 11.29 -6.58 -15.04
N ALA A 227 11.39 -5.29 -14.76
CA ALA A 227 10.85 -4.25 -15.63
C ALA A 227 11.58 -4.20 -16.98
N ALA A 228 12.91 -4.36 -16.97
CA ALA A 228 13.74 -4.43 -18.18
C ALA A 228 13.48 -5.69 -19.00
N ASP A 229 13.40 -6.88 -18.38
CA ASP A 229 13.06 -8.13 -19.08
C ASP A 229 11.72 -8.05 -19.79
N ARG A 230 10.79 -7.35 -19.16
CA ARG A 230 9.42 -7.19 -19.63
C ARG A 230 9.29 -6.20 -20.77
N ASP A 231 10.00 -5.08 -20.70
CA ASP A 231 9.86 -3.98 -21.65
C ASP A 231 10.94 -3.99 -22.75
N GLY A 232 11.98 -4.79 -22.57
CA GLY A 232 13.22 -4.79 -23.32
C GLY A 232 14.28 -3.90 -22.66
N LEU A 233 15.51 -4.41 -22.55
CA LEU A 233 16.63 -3.74 -21.90
C LEU A 233 16.89 -2.34 -22.51
N GLU A 234 16.83 -2.20 -23.83
CA GLU A 234 17.05 -0.93 -24.55
C GLU A 234 16.07 0.19 -24.16
N ARG A 235 14.93 -0.15 -23.56
CA ARG A 235 14.02 0.87 -23.02
C ARG A 235 14.51 1.45 -21.70
N TRP A 236 15.27 0.67 -20.94
CA TRP A 236 15.74 0.99 -19.59
C TRP A 236 17.21 1.37 -19.54
N PHE A 237 17.99 1.04 -20.56
CA PHE A 237 19.43 1.33 -20.65
C PHE A 237 19.80 1.87 -22.03
N ASP A 238 20.63 2.92 -22.06
CA ASP A 238 21.21 3.48 -23.27
C ASP A 238 22.74 3.58 -23.09
N ILE A 239 23.47 2.72 -23.81
CA ILE A 239 24.93 2.65 -23.73
C ILE A 239 25.59 3.99 -24.09
N SER A 240 25.02 4.75 -25.02
CA SER A 240 25.56 6.05 -25.42
C SER A 240 25.47 7.04 -24.26
N LYS A 241 24.35 7.03 -23.52
CA LYS A 241 24.16 7.88 -22.33
C LYS A 241 25.00 7.43 -21.15
N TRP A 242 25.20 6.13 -20.99
CA TRP A 242 26.17 5.61 -20.04
C TRP A 242 27.59 6.12 -20.35
N LEU A 243 28.04 6.00 -21.59
CA LEU A 243 29.39 6.43 -21.98
C LEU A 243 29.58 7.95 -21.84
N GLN A 244 28.57 8.74 -22.22
CA GLN A 244 28.61 10.20 -22.16
C GLN A 244 28.55 10.76 -20.73
N ALA A 245 27.69 10.20 -19.87
CA ALA A 245 27.31 10.84 -18.61
C ALA A 245 27.12 9.88 -17.43
N LYS A 246 27.49 8.59 -17.59
CA LYS A 246 27.30 7.54 -16.58
C LYS A 246 25.85 7.42 -16.10
N ILE A 247 24.91 7.63 -17.01
CA ILE A 247 23.47 7.44 -16.79
C ILE A 247 23.16 5.98 -17.07
N GLU A 248 22.79 5.22 -16.04
CA GLU A 248 22.43 3.79 -16.20
C GLU A 248 20.96 3.67 -16.61
N VAL A 249 20.03 4.26 -15.85
CA VAL A 249 18.61 4.27 -16.23
C VAL A 249 18.40 5.26 -17.37
N ALA A 250 17.84 4.82 -18.48
CA ALA A 250 17.62 5.65 -19.65
C ALA A 250 16.68 6.82 -19.35
N LEU A 251 16.97 8.00 -19.90
CA LEU A 251 16.21 9.23 -19.65
C LEU A 251 14.71 9.07 -19.93
N GLN A 252 14.39 8.35 -21.00
CA GLN A 252 13.00 8.08 -21.40
C GLN A 252 12.26 7.15 -20.42
N ALA A 253 12.97 6.34 -19.65
CA ALA A 253 12.38 5.43 -18.67
C ALA A 253 12.04 6.11 -17.34
N ALA A 254 12.51 7.34 -17.12
CA ALA A 254 12.33 8.04 -15.84
C ALA A 254 10.88 8.08 -15.33
N PRO A 255 9.83 8.35 -16.15
CA PRO A 255 8.45 8.31 -15.68
C PRO A 255 8.00 6.92 -15.19
N ALA A 256 8.41 5.86 -15.89
CA ALA A 256 8.13 4.48 -15.49
C ALA A 256 8.88 4.13 -14.20
N TYR A 257 10.16 4.51 -14.12
CA TYR A 257 10.96 4.35 -12.90
C TYR A 257 10.31 5.04 -11.70
N GLY A 258 9.91 6.30 -11.89
CA GLY A 258 9.24 7.09 -10.87
C GLY A 258 7.96 6.43 -10.37
N GLU A 259 7.18 5.84 -11.28
CA GLU A 259 5.99 5.07 -10.92
C GLU A 259 6.31 3.85 -10.06
N LEU A 260 7.34 3.08 -10.43
CA LEU A 260 7.77 1.90 -9.68
C LEU A 260 8.21 2.26 -8.25
N VAL A 261 8.89 3.40 -8.07
CA VAL A 261 9.28 3.90 -6.75
C VAL A 261 8.07 4.41 -5.98
N ALA A 262 7.24 5.24 -6.60
CA ALA A 262 6.13 5.91 -5.92
C ALA A 262 5.07 4.93 -5.40
N ARG A 263 4.81 3.83 -6.11
CA ARG A 263 3.87 2.80 -5.63
C ARG A 263 4.40 2.02 -4.42
N ILE A 264 5.72 1.78 -4.32
CA ILE A 264 6.34 1.19 -3.12
C ILE A 264 6.16 2.13 -1.93
N LEU A 265 6.48 3.41 -2.13
CA LEU A 265 6.35 4.45 -1.12
C LEU A 265 4.90 4.59 -0.64
N GLY A 266 3.95 4.69 -1.57
CA GLY A 266 2.52 4.76 -1.27
C GLY A 266 2.04 3.53 -0.51
N ALA A 267 2.45 2.33 -0.93
CA ALA A 267 2.05 1.08 -0.28
C ALA A 267 2.50 0.98 1.17
N GLN A 268 3.75 1.37 1.47
CA GLN A 268 4.27 1.34 2.84
C GLN A 268 3.60 2.38 3.75
N ARG A 269 3.02 3.43 3.15
CA ARG A 269 2.20 4.44 3.84
C ARG A 269 0.72 4.07 3.92
N GLY A 270 0.34 2.88 3.46
CA GLY A 270 -1.03 2.38 3.53
C GLY A 270 -1.97 2.97 2.47
N LEU A 271 -1.41 3.50 1.37
CA LEU A 271 -2.15 4.12 0.27
C LEU A 271 -2.46 3.15 -0.89
N SER A 272 -2.08 1.87 -0.78
CA SER A 272 -2.52 0.83 -1.72
C SER A 272 -4.03 0.67 -1.70
N ARG A 273 -4.61 0.38 -2.88
CA ARG A 273 -6.04 0.08 -3.00
C ARG A 273 -6.33 -1.29 -2.38
N LYS A 274 -7.61 -1.51 -2.03
CA LYS A 274 -8.04 -2.68 -1.23
C LYS A 274 -9.10 -3.54 -1.93
N CYS A 275 -9.83 -2.96 -2.88
CA CYS A 275 -10.96 -3.63 -3.54
C CYS A 275 -10.88 -3.48 -5.06
N LEU A 276 -11.05 -4.60 -5.76
CA LEU A 276 -11.24 -4.67 -7.20
C LEU A 276 -12.75 -4.81 -7.46
N VAL A 277 -13.33 -3.77 -8.06
CA VAL A 277 -14.74 -3.75 -8.48
C VAL A 277 -14.79 -4.03 -9.97
N LEU A 278 -15.50 -5.08 -10.35
CA LEU A 278 -15.58 -5.60 -11.71
C LEU A 278 -16.95 -5.29 -12.30
N ASP A 279 -16.97 -4.77 -13.52
CA ASP A 279 -18.14 -4.93 -14.39
C ASP A 279 -18.29 -6.39 -14.86
N LEU A 280 -19.39 -6.72 -15.51
CA LEU A 280 -19.71 -8.08 -15.94
C LEU A 280 -19.61 -8.25 -17.45
N ASP A 281 -20.60 -7.74 -18.19
CA ASP A 281 -20.68 -7.87 -19.65
C ASP A 281 -19.45 -7.25 -20.32
N ASN A 282 -18.89 -7.94 -21.32
CA ASN A 282 -17.63 -7.61 -22.00
C ASN A 282 -16.41 -7.38 -21.09
N THR A 283 -16.52 -7.68 -19.79
CA THR A 283 -15.45 -7.55 -18.80
C THR A 283 -15.05 -8.91 -18.27
N LEU A 284 -15.97 -9.63 -17.60
CA LEU A 284 -15.74 -10.99 -17.09
C LEU A 284 -16.12 -12.10 -18.06
N TRP A 285 -16.90 -11.78 -19.09
CA TRP A 285 -17.23 -12.63 -20.22
C TRP A 285 -17.46 -11.75 -21.45
N GLY A 286 -17.44 -12.33 -22.65
CA GLY A 286 -17.81 -11.63 -23.87
C GLY A 286 -19.32 -11.68 -24.10
N GLY A 287 -19.90 -10.61 -24.63
CA GLY A 287 -21.35 -10.50 -24.86
C GLY A 287 -22.11 -9.90 -23.70
N VAL A 288 -23.43 -9.78 -23.88
CA VAL A 288 -24.38 -9.15 -22.95
C VAL A 288 -25.36 -10.20 -22.47
N ILE A 289 -25.30 -10.60 -21.19
CA ILE A 289 -26.11 -11.72 -20.67
C ILE A 289 -27.62 -11.53 -20.85
N GLY A 290 -28.10 -10.27 -20.81
CA GLY A 290 -29.52 -9.95 -21.02
C GLY A 290 -30.01 -10.16 -22.45
N ASP A 291 -29.11 -10.04 -23.44
CA ASP A 291 -29.44 -10.14 -24.86
C ASP A 291 -29.06 -11.51 -25.43
N ASP A 292 -27.87 -12.01 -25.08
CA ASP A 292 -27.28 -13.24 -25.62
C ASP A 292 -27.72 -14.49 -24.83
N GLY A 293 -28.14 -14.32 -23.57
CA GLY A 293 -28.50 -15.42 -22.68
C GLY A 293 -27.31 -16.27 -22.22
N MET A 294 -27.57 -17.24 -21.33
CA MET A 294 -26.53 -18.07 -20.69
C MET A 294 -25.67 -18.83 -21.71
N ASP A 295 -26.27 -19.33 -22.78
CA ASP A 295 -25.58 -20.12 -23.82
C ASP A 295 -24.86 -19.24 -24.86
N GLY A 296 -25.16 -17.94 -24.90
CA GLY A 296 -24.64 -17.00 -25.90
C GLY A 296 -23.43 -16.19 -25.43
N ILE A 297 -23.19 -16.08 -24.12
CA ILE A 297 -22.01 -15.40 -23.59
C ILE A 297 -20.73 -16.20 -23.90
N VAL A 298 -19.65 -15.47 -24.18
CA VAL A 298 -18.35 -16.06 -24.56
C VAL A 298 -17.45 -16.14 -23.33
N LEU A 299 -17.36 -17.33 -22.76
CA LEU A 299 -16.55 -17.60 -21.58
C LEU A 299 -16.04 -19.04 -21.57
N GLY A 300 -14.77 -19.22 -21.22
CA GLY A 300 -14.14 -20.53 -21.09
C GLY A 300 -13.12 -20.84 -22.17
N GLU A 301 -12.67 -22.10 -22.16
CA GLU A 301 -11.70 -22.59 -23.14
C GLU A 301 -12.34 -22.81 -24.53
N GLY A 302 -11.56 -22.66 -25.61
CA GLY A 302 -12.03 -22.93 -26.97
C GLY A 302 -12.32 -21.69 -27.83
N SER A 303 -12.11 -20.49 -27.30
CA SER A 303 -12.01 -19.27 -28.11
C SER A 303 -11.02 -18.29 -27.50
N ALA A 304 -10.30 -17.55 -28.36
CA ALA A 304 -9.34 -16.54 -27.90
C ALA A 304 -10.00 -15.46 -27.01
N LEU A 305 -11.25 -15.10 -27.30
CA LEU A 305 -12.01 -14.12 -26.52
C LEU A 305 -12.43 -14.68 -25.15
N GLY A 306 -12.98 -15.90 -25.11
CA GLY A 306 -13.36 -16.55 -23.86
C GLY A 306 -12.16 -16.79 -22.93
N GLU A 307 -11.02 -17.21 -23.50
CA GLU A 307 -9.77 -17.39 -22.77
C GLU A 307 -9.24 -16.05 -22.21
N ALA A 308 -9.38 -14.95 -22.95
CA ALA A 308 -8.98 -13.63 -22.48
C ALA A 308 -9.79 -13.16 -21.25
N HIS A 309 -11.10 -13.38 -21.23
CA HIS A 309 -11.93 -13.10 -20.05
C HIS A 309 -11.60 -14.04 -18.89
N LEU A 310 -11.35 -15.32 -19.17
CA LEU A 310 -10.91 -16.29 -18.17
C LEU A 310 -9.56 -15.90 -17.54
N MET A 311 -8.64 -15.30 -18.31
CA MET A 311 -7.39 -14.73 -17.78
C MET A 311 -7.66 -13.63 -16.76
N LEU A 312 -8.62 -12.72 -17.01
CA LEU A 312 -9.01 -11.70 -16.04
C LEU A 312 -9.60 -12.33 -14.78
N GLN A 313 -10.48 -13.34 -14.91
CA GLN A 313 -11.04 -14.05 -13.76
C GLN A 313 -9.97 -14.75 -12.92
N ARG A 314 -9.03 -15.45 -13.56
CA ARG A 314 -7.88 -16.09 -12.89
C ARG A 314 -7.05 -15.06 -12.13
N TYR A 315 -6.77 -13.91 -12.74
CA TYR A 315 -6.03 -12.84 -12.10
C TYR A 315 -6.79 -12.23 -10.91
N ALA A 316 -8.08 -11.95 -11.06
CA ALA A 316 -8.92 -11.46 -9.97
C ALA A 316 -8.98 -12.44 -8.80
N ARG A 317 -9.12 -13.75 -9.07
CA ARG A 317 -9.08 -14.79 -8.04
C ARG A 317 -7.75 -14.80 -7.29
N GLN A 318 -6.61 -14.73 -7.99
CA GLN A 318 -5.29 -14.65 -7.36
C GLN A 318 -5.12 -13.39 -6.50
N LEU A 319 -5.71 -12.26 -6.92
CA LEU A 319 -5.79 -11.06 -6.09
C LEU A 319 -6.65 -11.31 -4.84
N GLY A 320 -7.77 -12.00 -4.98
CA GLY A 320 -8.64 -12.46 -3.90
C GLY A 320 -7.92 -13.33 -2.87
N GLU A 321 -7.18 -14.34 -3.33
CA GLU A 321 -6.33 -15.23 -2.51
C GLU A 321 -5.22 -14.46 -1.76
N ARG A 322 -4.81 -13.31 -2.30
CA ARG A 322 -3.88 -12.37 -1.67
C ARG A 322 -4.56 -11.37 -0.71
N GLY A 323 -5.89 -11.44 -0.57
CA GLY A 323 -6.69 -10.59 0.31
C GLY A 323 -7.12 -9.26 -0.29
N VAL A 324 -7.15 -9.13 -1.61
CA VAL A 324 -7.87 -8.03 -2.30
C VAL A 324 -9.35 -8.37 -2.30
N ILE A 325 -10.19 -7.43 -1.91
CA ILE A 325 -11.64 -7.62 -1.90
C ILE A 325 -12.15 -7.63 -3.35
N LEU A 326 -12.98 -8.59 -3.71
CA LEU A 326 -13.63 -8.59 -5.03
C LEU A 326 -15.08 -8.13 -4.86
N ALA A 327 -15.52 -7.24 -5.74
CA ALA A 327 -16.89 -6.75 -5.79
C ALA A 327 -17.37 -6.65 -7.24
N VAL A 328 -18.69 -6.64 -7.44
CA VAL A 328 -19.33 -6.47 -8.74
C VAL A 328 -20.13 -5.18 -8.74
N CYS A 329 -19.99 -4.37 -9.80
CA CYS A 329 -20.79 -3.18 -10.07
C CYS A 329 -21.18 -3.15 -11.54
N SER A 330 -22.39 -3.61 -11.87
CA SER A 330 -22.80 -3.81 -13.24
C SER A 330 -24.25 -3.39 -13.53
N LYS A 331 -24.54 -3.17 -14.82
CA LYS A 331 -25.86 -2.80 -15.34
C LYS A 331 -26.59 -4.03 -15.88
N ASN A 332 -27.04 -4.88 -14.97
CA ASN A 332 -27.80 -6.08 -15.29
C ASN A 332 -28.97 -6.28 -14.33
N ASP A 333 -29.89 -7.17 -14.71
CA ASP A 333 -30.77 -7.81 -13.73
C ASP A 333 -29.95 -8.67 -12.76
N SER A 334 -30.15 -8.48 -11.45
CA SER A 334 -29.33 -9.14 -10.43
C SER A 334 -29.47 -10.66 -10.45
N ALA A 335 -30.69 -11.19 -10.66
CA ALA A 335 -30.90 -12.64 -10.62
C ALA A 335 -30.23 -13.33 -11.82
N THR A 336 -30.31 -12.69 -12.99
CA THR A 336 -29.71 -13.13 -14.25
C THR A 336 -28.18 -13.12 -14.16
N ALA A 337 -27.60 -12.01 -13.68
CA ALA A 337 -26.16 -11.89 -13.49
C ALA A 337 -25.62 -12.92 -12.48
N GLU A 338 -26.30 -13.10 -11.33
CA GLU A 338 -25.89 -14.08 -10.33
C GLU A 338 -26.02 -15.53 -10.82
N ALA A 339 -26.96 -15.83 -11.73
CA ALA A 339 -27.11 -17.16 -12.30
C ALA A 339 -25.82 -17.60 -13.02
N VAL A 340 -25.14 -16.69 -13.75
CA VAL A 340 -23.88 -17.02 -14.43
C VAL A 340 -22.81 -17.51 -13.44
N PHE A 341 -22.67 -16.86 -12.28
CA PHE A 341 -21.72 -17.27 -11.23
C PHE A 341 -22.05 -18.62 -10.59
N ARG A 342 -23.32 -19.02 -10.59
CA ARG A 342 -23.78 -20.28 -9.97
C ARG A 342 -23.78 -21.45 -10.96
N GLU A 343 -24.25 -21.20 -12.18
CA GLU A 343 -24.71 -22.22 -13.11
C GLU A 343 -23.78 -22.39 -14.31
N HIS A 344 -23.07 -21.34 -14.74
CA HIS A 344 -22.19 -21.42 -15.91
C HIS A 344 -20.93 -22.25 -15.58
N PRO A 345 -20.66 -23.36 -16.30
CA PRO A 345 -19.59 -24.30 -15.94
C PRO A 345 -18.19 -23.68 -16.05
N GLU A 346 -17.98 -22.85 -17.07
CA GLU A 346 -16.69 -22.18 -17.33
C GLU A 346 -16.46 -20.93 -16.48
N MET A 347 -17.43 -20.54 -15.64
CA MET A 347 -17.29 -19.37 -14.77
C MET A 347 -16.37 -19.72 -13.60
N LEU A 348 -15.17 -19.15 -13.60
CA LEU A 348 -14.13 -19.50 -12.63
C LEU A 348 -14.32 -18.80 -11.29
N LEU A 349 -14.71 -17.52 -11.32
CA LEU A 349 -15.12 -16.81 -10.10
C LEU A 349 -16.50 -17.29 -9.69
N LYS A 350 -16.66 -17.67 -8.42
CA LYS A 350 -17.94 -18.09 -7.86
C LYS A 350 -18.54 -16.98 -7.01
N ARG A 351 -19.85 -17.06 -6.74
CA ARG A 351 -20.54 -16.05 -5.93
C ARG A 351 -19.89 -15.82 -4.56
N GLY A 352 -19.32 -16.86 -3.96
CA GLY A 352 -18.60 -16.80 -2.68
C GLY A 352 -17.28 -16.01 -2.73
N ASP A 353 -16.70 -15.80 -3.92
CA ASP A 353 -15.48 -14.99 -4.09
C ASP A 353 -15.80 -13.48 -4.05
N ILE A 354 -17.08 -13.10 -4.24
CA ILE A 354 -17.53 -11.71 -4.37
C ILE A 354 -18.13 -11.20 -3.07
N ALA A 355 -17.44 -10.27 -2.41
CA ALA A 355 -17.84 -9.71 -1.12
C ALA A 355 -19.06 -8.76 -1.21
N ALA A 356 -19.17 -8.01 -2.29
CA ALA A 356 -20.31 -7.13 -2.56
C ALA A 356 -20.75 -7.29 -4.03
N PHE A 357 -22.02 -7.60 -4.25
CA PHE A 357 -22.56 -7.83 -5.59
C PHE A 357 -23.68 -6.82 -5.84
N VAL A 358 -23.42 -5.84 -6.70
CA VAL A 358 -24.40 -4.82 -7.06
C VAL A 358 -24.61 -4.85 -8.57
N ALA A 359 -25.74 -5.45 -8.97
CA ALA A 359 -26.21 -5.48 -10.36
C ALA A 359 -27.62 -4.88 -10.42
N ASN A 360 -27.75 -3.71 -11.03
CA ASN A 360 -29.02 -3.00 -11.23
C ASN A 360 -28.84 -1.91 -12.29
N TRP A 361 -29.91 -1.18 -12.62
CA TRP A 361 -29.90 -0.12 -13.63
C TRP A 361 -29.59 1.27 -13.08
N ASP A 362 -29.20 1.39 -11.79
CA ASP A 362 -28.79 2.66 -11.20
C ASP A 362 -27.43 3.10 -11.75
N ASP A 363 -27.11 4.38 -11.53
CA ASP A 363 -25.81 4.94 -11.88
C ASP A 363 -24.66 4.22 -11.17
N LYS A 364 -23.61 3.84 -11.91
CA LYS A 364 -22.47 3.08 -11.35
C LYS A 364 -21.73 3.87 -10.26
N ALA A 365 -21.73 5.20 -10.28
CA ALA A 365 -21.13 6.01 -9.21
C ALA A 365 -21.93 5.91 -7.90
N VAL A 366 -23.26 5.81 -7.98
CA VAL A 366 -24.12 5.54 -6.81
C VAL A 366 -23.85 4.13 -6.28
N ASN A 367 -23.74 3.14 -7.16
CA ASN A 367 -23.46 1.75 -6.78
C ASN A 367 -22.06 1.59 -6.16
N LEU A 368 -21.04 2.27 -6.66
CA LEU A 368 -19.70 2.27 -6.05
C LEU A 368 -19.69 2.87 -4.65
N LYS A 369 -20.48 3.92 -4.39
CA LYS A 369 -20.68 4.45 -3.02
C LYS A 369 -21.33 3.40 -2.12
N ARG A 370 -22.38 2.72 -2.61
CA ARG A 370 -23.05 1.63 -1.88
C ARG A 370 -22.08 0.49 -1.54
N ILE A 371 -21.27 0.06 -2.51
CA ILE A 371 -20.23 -0.97 -2.32
C ILE A 371 -19.22 -0.53 -1.26
N ALA A 372 -18.71 0.71 -1.34
CA ALA A 372 -17.76 1.24 -0.36
C ALA A 372 -18.35 1.23 1.06
N THR A 373 -19.61 1.65 1.21
CA THR A 373 -20.34 1.62 2.49
C THR A 373 -20.52 0.20 3.02
N GLN A 374 -21.01 -0.73 2.19
CA GLN A 374 -21.22 -2.13 2.56
C GLN A 374 -19.92 -2.82 3.00
N LEU A 375 -18.82 -2.53 2.30
CA LEU A 375 -17.50 -3.09 2.64
C LEU A 375 -16.80 -2.34 3.78
N ASN A 376 -17.38 -1.23 4.25
CA ASN A 376 -16.80 -0.30 5.21
C ASN A 376 -15.36 0.12 4.84
N ILE A 377 -15.16 0.55 3.60
CA ILE A 377 -13.88 1.08 3.08
C ILE A 377 -14.09 2.43 2.37
N GLY A 378 -13.02 3.20 2.21
CA GLY A 378 -13.08 4.46 1.46
C GLY A 378 -13.20 4.23 -0.04
N LEU A 379 -13.81 5.17 -0.77
CA LEU A 379 -13.86 5.17 -2.24
C LEU A 379 -12.45 5.19 -2.86
N ASP A 380 -11.50 5.82 -2.18
CA ASP A 380 -10.07 5.80 -2.50
C ASP A 380 -9.41 4.44 -2.25
N SER A 381 -10.15 3.42 -1.85
CA SER A 381 -9.66 2.04 -1.80
C SER A 381 -10.14 1.19 -2.97
N LEU A 382 -10.97 1.73 -3.86
CA LEU A 382 -11.57 1.00 -4.98
C LEU A 382 -10.74 1.15 -6.26
N VAL A 383 -10.67 0.06 -7.02
CA VAL A 383 -10.26 0.01 -8.43
C VAL A 383 -11.45 -0.49 -9.23
N PHE A 384 -11.98 0.32 -10.15
CA PHE A 384 -13.14 -0.04 -10.97
C PHE A 384 -12.71 -0.41 -12.39
N VAL A 385 -13.06 -1.63 -12.82
CA VAL A 385 -12.67 -2.23 -14.10
C VAL A 385 -13.90 -2.45 -14.95
N ASP A 386 -13.94 -1.81 -16.12
CA ASP A 386 -15.09 -1.75 -17.01
C ASP A 386 -14.61 -1.54 -18.46
N ASP A 387 -15.12 -2.32 -19.41
CA ASP A 387 -14.75 -2.26 -20.82
C ASP A 387 -15.29 -0.99 -21.51
N ASN A 388 -16.37 -0.40 -21.00
CA ASN A 388 -17.06 0.72 -21.59
C ASN A 388 -16.33 2.05 -21.27
N PRO A 389 -15.76 2.74 -22.29
CA PRO A 389 -15.01 3.99 -22.08
C PRO A 389 -15.87 5.12 -21.50
N THR A 390 -17.18 5.11 -21.78
CA THR A 390 -18.11 6.15 -21.28
C THR A 390 -18.33 5.99 -19.78
N GLU A 391 -18.56 4.76 -19.31
CA GLU A 391 -18.69 4.48 -17.86
C GLU A 391 -17.37 4.81 -17.15
N ARG A 392 -16.22 4.42 -17.72
CA ARG A 392 -14.92 4.80 -17.15
C ARG A 392 -14.73 6.32 -17.02
N ALA A 393 -15.05 7.08 -18.07
CA ALA A 393 -14.94 8.54 -18.06
C ALA A 393 -15.88 9.17 -17.02
N TRP A 394 -17.12 8.68 -16.94
CA TRP A 394 -18.10 9.14 -15.96
C TRP A 394 -17.63 8.89 -14.53
N ILE A 395 -17.15 7.68 -14.21
CA ILE A 395 -16.64 7.38 -12.86
C ILE A 395 -15.44 8.25 -12.49
N ARG A 396 -14.51 8.51 -13.42
CA ARG A 396 -13.38 9.43 -13.15
C ARG A 396 -13.83 10.85 -12.84
N HIS A 397 -14.88 11.32 -13.51
CA HIS A 397 -15.45 12.64 -13.26
C HIS A 397 -16.20 12.70 -11.93
N ALA A 398 -17.12 11.75 -11.71
CA ALA A 398 -18.01 11.74 -10.56
C ALA A 398 -17.30 11.32 -9.25
N LEU A 399 -16.31 10.44 -9.33
CA LEU A 399 -15.56 9.89 -8.20
C LEU A 399 -14.04 9.91 -8.47
N PRO A 400 -13.38 11.07 -8.51
CA PRO A 400 -11.96 11.19 -8.86
C PRO A 400 -10.98 10.41 -7.95
N MET A 401 -11.44 10.01 -6.77
CA MET A 401 -10.64 9.21 -5.83
C MET A 401 -10.62 7.71 -6.16
N VAL A 402 -11.59 7.20 -6.93
CA VAL A 402 -11.66 5.81 -7.39
C VAL A 402 -10.63 5.62 -8.51
N ALA A 403 -9.83 4.57 -8.43
CA ALA A 403 -8.89 4.24 -9.51
C ALA A 403 -9.65 3.58 -10.67
N VAL A 404 -9.51 4.13 -11.88
CA VAL A 404 -10.17 3.62 -13.09
C VAL A 404 -9.11 3.42 -14.18
N PRO A 405 -8.52 2.20 -14.32
CA PRO A 405 -7.58 1.90 -15.39
C PRO A 405 -8.20 2.14 -16.76
N GLU A 406 -7.43 2.73 -17.67
CA GLU A 406 -7.79 2.81 -19.09
C GLU A 406 -7.55 1.44 -19.73
N LEU A 407 -8.60 0.61 -19.73
CA LEU A 407 -8.52 -0.70 -20.36
C LEU A 407 -8.30 -0.55 -21.86
N PRO A 408 -7.41 -1.36 -22.45
CA PRO A 408 -7.27 -1.45 -23.90
C PRO A 408 -8.57 -1.98 -24.53
N THR A 409 -8.70 -1.90 -25.86
CA THR A 409 -9.87 -2.46 -26.56
C THR A 409 -9.86 -3.99 -26.61
N ASP A 410 -8.68 -4.60 -26.50
CA ASP A 410 -8.48 -6.05 -26.55
C ASP A 410 -8.48 -6.65 -25.13
N PRO A 411 -9.46 -7.50 -24.76
CA PRO A 411 -9.53 -8.17 -23.46
C PRO A 411 -8.27 -8.96 -23.09
N ALA A 412 -7.52 -9.47 -24.07
CA ALA A 412 -6.28 -10.20 -23.81
C ALA A 412 -5.21 -9.34 -23.10
N GLN A 413 -5.36 -8.02 -23.15
CA GLN A 413 -4.46 -7.06 -22.53
C GLN A 413 -4.97 -6.49 -21.19
N TYR A 414 -6.15 -6.91 -20.70
CA TYR A 414 -6.74 -6.38 -19.46
C TYR A 414 -5.87 -6.68 -18.23
N VAL A 415 -5.51 -7.95 -18.05
CA VAL A 415 -4.63 -8.39 -16.95
C VAL A 415 -3.32 -7.61 -16.96
N ARG A 416 -2.75 -7.43 -18.16
CA ARG A 416 -1.50 -6.69 -18.34
C ARG A 416 -1.64 -5.23 -17.92
N CYS A 417 -2.73 -4.58 -18.33
CA CYS A 417 -3.04 -3.20 -17.93
C CYS A 417 -3.14 -3.08 -16.41
N LEU A 418 -3.92 -3.96 -15.75
CA LEU A 418 -4.11 -3.96 -14.30
C LEU A 418 -2.82 -4.24 -13.53
N ALA A 419 -2.03 -5.23 -13.97
CA ALA A 419 -0.78 -5.60 -13.31
C ALA A 419 0.26 -4.49 -13.39
N LEU A 420 0.36 -3.80 -14.53
CA LEU A 420 1.28 -2.67 -14.69
C LEU A 420 0.85 -1.45 -13.89
N ALA A 421 -0.46 -1.22 -13.75
CA ALA A 421 -0.99 -0.09 -13.00
C ALA A 421 -0.63 -0.10 -11.50
N GLY A 422 -0.31 -1.27 -10.93
CA GLY A 422 0.26 -1.38 -9.59
C GLY A 422 -0.66 -0.92 -8.46
N TYR A 423 -1.98 -0.85 -8.68
CA TYR A 423 -2.94 -0.34 -7.68
C TYR A 423 -2.95 -1.12 -6.36
N PHE A 424 -2.57 -2.40 -6.41
CA PHE A 424 -2.53 -3.30 -5.26
C PHE A 424 -1.08 -3.66 -4.90
N GLU A 425 -0.17 -2.68 -4.95
CA GLU A 425 1.22 -2.87 -4.57
C GLU A 425 1.31 -3.38 -3.11
N ALA A 426 2.09 -4.43 -2.92
CA ALA A 426 2.18 -5.16 -1.66
C ALA A 426 3.57 -4.96 -1.03
N VAL A 427 3.60 -4.74 0.28
CA VAL A 427 4.85 -4.49 1.04
C VAL A 427 5.16 -5.60 2.03
N ALA A 428 4.20 -6.50 2.24
CA ALA A 428 4.33 -7.74 2.98
C ALA A 428 3.21 -8.68 2.54
N PHE A 429 3.47 -9.99 2.59
CA PHE A 429 2.46 -11.02 2.43
C PHE A 429 2.39 -11.82 3.74
N THR A 430 1.33 -11.61 4.51
CA THR A 430 1.14 -12.24 5.82
C THR A 430 0.09 -13.34 5.76
N ALA A 431 0.15 -14.33 6.66
CA ALA A 431 -0.86 -15.39 6.74
C ALA A 431 -2.29 -14.86 6.94
N ASP A 432 -2.43 -13.74 7.67
CA ASP A 432 -3.70 -13.04 7.84
C ASP A 432 -4.26 -12.46 6.52
N ASP A 433 -3.41 -12.15 5.54
CA ASP A 433 -3.87 -11.64 4.24
C ASP A 433 -4.64 -12.71 3.46
N ARG A 434 -4.34 -14.00 3.68
CA ARG A 434 -5.06 -15.15 3.10
C ARG A 434 -6.48 -15.29 3.68
N GLN A 435 -6.67 -14.96 4.97
CA GLN A 435 -7.96 -15.11 5.66
C GLN A 435 -8.93 -13.93 5.44
N ARG A 436 -8.48 -12.83 4.81
CA ARG A 436 -9.32 -11.64 4.60
C ARG A 436 -10.50 -11.89 3.66
N GLY A 437 -10.36 -12.72 2.63
CA GLY A 437 -11.46 -13.05 1.71
C GLY A 437 -12.63 -13.74 2.42
N GLU A 438 -12.33 -14.75 3.23
CA GLU A 438 -13.32 -15.53 4.01
C GLU A 438 -14.03 -14.66 5.06
N GLN A 439 -13.32 -13.70 5.67
CA GLN A 439 -13.89 -12.78 6.67
C GLN A 439 -14.92 -11.80 6.10
N TYR A 440 -14.82 -11.39 4.82
CA TYR A 440 -15.81 -10.49 4.21
C TYR A 440 -17.12 -11.21 3.84
N ALA A 441 -17.05 -12.45 3.34
CA ALA A 441 -18.23 -13.29 3.15
C ALA A 441 -18.95 -13.57 4.49
N ALA A 442 -18.16 -13.78 5.56
CA ALA A 442 -18.69 -13.87 6.92
C ALA A 442 -19.34 -12.55 7.38
N ASN A 443 -18.77 -11.38 7.07
CA ASN A 443 -19.37 -10.08 7.38
C ASN A 443 -20.71 -9.83 6.67
N ALA A 444 -20.84 -10.18 5.39
CA ALA A 444 -22.13 -10.09 4.69
C ALA A 444 -23.20 -10.98 5.34
N SER A 445 -22.82 -12.19 5.77
CA SER A 445 -23.70 -13.09 6.53
C SER A 445 -24.06 -12.53 7.92
N ARG A 446 -23.16 -11.75 8.53
CA ARG A 446 -23.39 -11.04 9.80
C ARG A 446 -24.36 -9.87 9.63
N GLU A 447 -24.25 -9.08 8.56
CA GLU A 447 -25.22 -8.00 8.26
C GLU A 447 -26.63 -8.56 8.02
N ALA A 448 -26.75 -9.69 7.31
CA ALA A 448 -28.02 -10.40 7.18
C ALA A 448 -28.57 -10.87 8.55
N SER A 449 -27.68 -11.29 9.47
CA SER A 449 -28.05 -11.67 10.84
C SER A 449 -28.47 -10.47 11.71
N LEU A 450 -27.84 -9.31 11.50
CA LEU A 450 -28.21 -8.03 12.16
C LEU A 450 -29.60 -7.59 11.73
N GLN A 451 -29.96 -7.71 10.45
CA GLN A 451 -31.29 -7.40 9.94
C GLN A 451 -32.38 -8.33 10.50
N SER A 452 -32.01 -9.53 10.95
CA SER A 452 -32.94 -10.50 11.55
C SER A 452 -32.98 -10.50 13.09
N SER A 453 -32.17 -9.67 13.76
CA SER A 453 -32.08 -9.63 15.24
C SER A 453 -33.00 -8.57 15.85
N GLU A 454 -33.70 -8.87 16.94
CA GLU A 454 -34.68 -7.97 17.58
C GLU A 454 -34.02 -6.81 18.35
N SER A 455 -32.77 -6.95 18.79
CA SER A 455 -31.99 -5.89 19.46
C SER A 455 -30.47 -6.01 19.21
N LEU A 456 -29.74 -4.91 19.34
CA LEU A 456 -28.26 -4.89 19.22
C LEU A 456 -27.59 -5.71 20.34
N ASP A 457 -28.15 -5.68 21.56
CA ASP A 457 -27.62 -6.41 22.71
C ASP A 457 -27.72 -7.92 22.53
N ASP A 458 -28.85 -8.41 22.01
CA ASP A 458 -29.05 -9.83 21.70
C ASP A 458 -28.15 -10.30 20.55
N PHE A 459 -27.92 -9.44 19.56
CA PHE A 459 -26.97 -9.70 18.50
C PHE A 459 -25.54 -9.86 19.04
N LEU A 460 -25.06 -8.91 19.87
CA LEU A 460 -23.71 -8.96 20.45
C LEU A 460 -23.51 -10.17 21.35
N ARG A 461 -24.51 -10.54 22.16
CA ARG A 461 -24.50 -11.77 22.95
C ARG A 461 -24.46 -13.02 22.06
N GLY A 462 -25.23 -13.02 20.98
CA GLY A 462 -25.31 -14.10 20.00
C GLY A 462 -24.03 -14.32 19.18
N LEU A 463 -23.13 -13.34 19.11
CA LEU A 463 -21.81 -13.49 18.48
C LEU A 463 -20.85 -14.39 19.27
N ALA A 464 -21.11 -14.61 20.57
CA ALA A 464 -20.28 -15.42 21.47
C ALA A 464 -18.78 -15.04 21.37
N MET A 465 -18.49 -13.75 21.58
CA MET A 465 -17.16 -13.20 21.36
C MET A 465 -16.19 -13.50 22.51
N SER A 466 -14.95 -13.82 22.15
CA SER A 466 -13.83 -13.89 23.10
C SER A 466 -12.63 -13.13 22.56
N THR A 467 -11.93 -12.40 23.43
CA THR A 467 -10.70 -11.70 23.08
C THR A 467 -9.50 -12.26 23.83
N GLU A 468 -8.40 -12.40 23.09
CA GLU A 468 -7.07 -12.59 23.65
C GLU A 468 -6.29 -11.27 23.49
N PHE A 469 -5.64 -10.82 24.55
CA PHE A 469 -4.83 -9.62 24.51
C PHE A 469 -3.58 -9.74 25.38
N GLY A 470 -2.58 -8.93 25.07
CA GLY A 470 -1.36 -8.84 25.85
C GLY A 470 -0.29 -8.00 25.18
N PRO A 471 0.96 -8.05 25.70
CA PRO A 471 2.06 -7.26 25.15
C PRO A 471 2.37 -7.69 23.73
N VAL A 472 2.63 -6.72 22.85
CA VAL A 472 3.09 -6.98 21.48
C VAL A 472 4.40 -7.76 21.53
N GLN A 473 4.41 -8.94 20.90
CA GLN A 473 5.61 -9.76 20.79
C GLN A 473 6.44 -9.35 19.57
N SER A 474 7.73 -9.65 19.58
CA SER A 474 8.62 -9.38 18.44
C SER A 474 8.15 -10.04 17.14
N VAL A 475 7.55 -11.23 17.23
CA VAL A 475 6.98 -11.96 16.09
C VAL A 475 5.77 -11.25 15.46
N ASP A 476 5.06 -10.42 16.22
CA ASP A 476 3.86 -9.70 15.76
C ASP A 476 4.18 -8.31 15.22
N LEU A 477 5.44 -7.86 15.31
CA LEU A 477 5.87 -6.50 14.97
C LEU A 477 5.42 -6.07 13.58
N ALA A 478 5.70 -6.90 12.57
CA ALA A 478 5.32 -6.62 11.18
C ALA A 478 3.80 -6.43 11.03
N ARG A 479 3.01 -7.23 11.74
CA ARG A 479 1.54 -7.22 11.67
C ARG A 479 0.96 -6.01 12.38
N VAL A 480 1.49 -5.68 13.56
CA VAL A 480 1.13 -4.48 14.32
C VAL A 480 1.40 -3.22 13.52
N THR A 481 2.61 -3.09 12.96
CA THR A 481 2.99 -1.96 12.10
C THR A 481 2.06 -1.87 10.88
N GLN A 482 1.73 -2.99 10.26
CA GLN A 482 0.80 -3.03 9.13
C GLN A 482 -0.61 -2.56 9.53
N LEU A 483 -1.14 -2.99 10.67
CA LEU A 483 -2.46 -2.58 11.15
C LEU A 483 -2.50 -1.09 11.46
N ILE A 484 -1.48 -0.55 12.14
CA ILE A 484 -1.36 0.89 12.43
C ILE A 484 -1.41 1.71 11.14
N ASN A 485 -0.67 1.26 10.12
CA ASN A 485 -0.51 2.04 8.89
C ASN A 485 -1.67 1.87 7.90
N LYS A 486 -2.41 0.77 7.96
CA LYS A 486 -3.58 0.51 7.09
C LYS A 486 -4.90 1.03 7.65
N THR A 487 -4.95 1.43 8.91
CA THR A 487 -6.18 1.85 9.61
C THR A 487 -6.35 3.36 9.56
N ASN A 488 -7.47 3.77 8.95
CA ASN A 488 -7.85 5.18 8.76
C ASN A 488 -9.08 5.58 9.57
N GLN A 489 -10.07 4.69 9.71
CA GLN A 489 -11.37 5.03 10.30
C GLN A 489 -11.33 5.07 11.82
N PHE A 490 -10.72 4.06 12.46
CA PHE A 490 -10.44 4.07 13.90
C PHE A 490 -8.97 4.33 14.10
N ASN A 491 -8.60 5.59 13.86
CA ASN A 491 -7.29 6.11 14.19
C ASN A 491 -7.47 7.57 14.65
N PRO A 492 -7.63 7.81 15.96
CA PRO A 492 -7.92 9.14 16.48
C PRO A 492 -6.84 10.18 16.18
N THR A 493 -5.57 9.77 16.08
CA THR A 493 -4.43 10.68 15.89
C THR A 493 -3.92 10.70 14.46
N THR A 494 -4.37 9.80 13.59
CA THR A 494 -3.83 9.54 12.23
C THR A 494 -2.34 9.20 12.18
N ARG A 495 -1.70 9.00 13.34
CA ARG A 495 -0.27 8.71 13.44
C ARG A 495 0.04 7.38 12.74
N ARG A 496 1.12 7.41 11.97
CA ARG A 496 1.74 6.25 11.31
C ARG A 496 3.01 5.89 12.05
N ARG A 497 3.32 4.61 12.11
CA ARG A 497 4.50 4.10 12.81
C ARG A 497 5.30 3.18 11.91
N SER A 498 6.61 3.38 11.85
CA SER A 498 7.52 2.41 11.26
C SER A 498 7.64 1.17 12.16
N ALA A 499 8.24 0.10 11.64
CA ALA A 499 8.54 -1.08 12.45
C ALA A 499 9.48 -0.73 13.61
N ASP A 500 10.49 0.12 13.35
CA ASP A 500 11.46 0.52 14.37
C ASP A 500 10.83 1.40 15.46
N GLU A 501 9.91 2.29 15.10
CA GLU A 501 9.15 3.09 16.08
C GLU A 501 8.31 2.19 16.99
N VAL A 502 7.62 1.18 16.44
CA VAL A 502 6.86 0.22 17.25
C VAL A 502 7.81 -0.63 18.10
N ALA A 503 8.95 -1.07 17.57
CA ALA A 503 9.96 -1.81 18.32
C ALA A 503 10.49 -1.00 19.51
N ALA A 504 10.64 0.31 19.37
CA ALA A 504 11.03 1.20 20.47
C ALA A 504 9.98 1.26 21.60
N PHE A 505 8.68 1.19 21.28
CA PHE A 505 7.63 1.04 22.29
C PHE A 505 7.73 -0.30 23.02
N ILE A 506 8.05 -1.39 22.31
CA ILE A 506 8.19 -2.73 22.89
C ILE A 506 9.42 -2.81 23.81
N ALA A 507 10.54 -2.19 23.41
CA ALA A 507 11.80 -2.25 24.14
C ALA A 507 11.87 -1.34 25.37
N SER A 508 10.91 -0.43 25.55
CA SER A 508 10.88 0.55 26.65
C SER A 508 10.09 0.01 27.84
N ASP A 509 10.75 -0.17 28.98
CA ASP A 509 10.11 -0.61 30.25
C ASP A 509 9.07 0.37 30.80
N ARG A 510 9.02 1.59 30.24
CA ARG A 510 8.05 2.63 30.64
C ARG A 510 6.93 2.82 29.62
N SER A 511 7.01 2.17 28.47
CA SER A 511 5.98 2.21 27.44
C SER A 511 5.11 0.96 27.52
N ILE A 512 3.90 1.05 26.97
CA ILE A 512 2.98 -0.08 26.89
C ILE A 512 2.61 -0.27 25.42
N ALA A 513 2.80 -1.48 24.91
CA ALA A 513 2.33 -1.88 23.59
C ALA A 513 1.40 -3.08 23.74
N LEU A 514 0.10 -2.87 23.58
CA LEU A 514 -0.92 -3.93 23.66
C LEU A 514 -1.42 -4.30 22.26
N GLN A 515 -1.63 -5.59 22.04
CA GLN A 515 -2.35 -6.12 20.88
C GLN A 515 -3.58 -6.91 21.32
N PHE A 516 -4.59 -6.93 20.45
CA PHE A 516 -5.86 -7.62 20.68
C PHE A 516 -6.19 -8.51 19.49
N ARG A 517 -6.54 -9.77 19.77
CA ARG A 517 -7.14 -10.73 18.85
C ARG A 517 -8.59 -10.96 19.29
N LEU A 518 -9.51 -11.06 18.33
CA LEU A 518 -10.93 -11.30 18.60
C LEU A 518 -11.40 -12.54 17.85
N VAL A 519 -12.08 -13.45 18.54
CA VAL A 519 -12.74 -14.62 17.96
C VAL A 519 -14.24 -14.46 18.18
N ASP A 520 -15.04 -14.78 17.16
CA ASP A 520 -16.50 -14.85 17.24
C ASP A 520 -17.00 -16.19 16.65
N ARG A 521 -18.31 -16.47 16.76
CA ARG A 521 -18.89 -17.74 16.26
C ARG A 521 -18.68 -18.00 14.76
N PHE A 522 -18.42 -16.96 13.98
CA PHE A 522 -18.19 -17.05 12.54
C PHE A 522 -16.72 -17.23 12.19
N GLY A 523 -15.82 -17.14 13.17
CA GLY A 523 -14.41 -17.46 13.02
C GLY A 523 -13.47 -16.51 13.77
N ASP A 524 -12.19 -16.78 13.58
CA ASP A 524 -11.11 -15.98 14.13
C ASP A 524 -10.92 -14.70 13.31
N ASN A 525 -11.05 -13.53 13.95
CA ASN A 525 -10.87 -12.25 13.29
C ASN A 525 -9.40 -11.81 13.28
N GLY A 526 -8.46 -12.56 13.85
CA GLY A 526 -7.02 -12.25 13.87
C GLY A 526 -6.69 -11.02 14.74
N LEU A 527 -5.48 -10.47 14.57
CA LEU A 527 -5.05 -9.26 15.29
C LEU A 527 -5.84 -8.04 14.79
N VAL A 528 -6.72 -7.52 15.64
CA VAL A 528 -7.76 -6.54 15.30
C VAL A 528 -7.53 -5.16 15.89
N SER A 529 -6.77 -5.02 16.97
CA SER A 529 -6.50 -3.71 17.58
C SER A 529 -5.10 -3.64 18.20
N VAL A 530 -4.55 -2.43 18.24
CA VAL A 530 -3.27 -2.10 18.88
C VAL A 530 -3.43 -0.80 19.67
N VAL A 531 -2.91 -0.78 20.89
CA VAL A 531 -2.84 0.42 21.75
C VAL A 531 -1.37 0.62 22.16
N LEU A 532 -0.81 1.79 21.83
CA LEU A 532 0.52 2.22 22.26
C LEU A 532 0.40 3.37 23.24
N LEU A 533 0.95 3.19 24.44
CA LEU A 533 1.01 4.21 25.48
C LEU A 533 2.46 4.54 25.84
N ARG A 534 2.70 5.79 26.23
CA ARG A 534 3.99 6.25 26.76
C ARG A 534 3.79 7.34 27.80
N PRO A 535 4.70 7.53 28.75
CA PRO A 535 4.64 8.64 29.67
C PRO A 535 4.89 9.97 28.93
N GLU A 536 4.22 11.04 29.35
CA GLU A 536 4.36 12.39 28.78
C GLU A 536 5.82 12.88 28.87
N ALA A 537 6.48 12.55 29.99
CA ALA A 537 7.88 12.83 30.25
C ALA A 537 8.50 11.70 31.08
N PRO A 538 9.84 11.52 31.10
CA PRO A 538 10.49 10.50 31.91
C PRO A 538 10.09 10.59 33.39
N GLY A 539 9.36 9.58 33.89
CA GLY A 539 8.92 9.51 35.30
C GLY A 539 7.58 10.19 35.59
N SER A 540 6.87 10.66 34.55
CA SER A 540 5.50 11.17 34.68
C SER A 540 4.52 10.07 35.07
N ASP A 541 3.54 10.41 35.91
CA ASP A 541 2.34 9.61 36.18
C ASP A 541 1.21 9.88 35.17
N VAL A 542 1.48 10.70 34.16
CA VAL A 542 0.59 10.98 33.03
C VAL A 542 1.08 10.23 31.80
N PHE A 543 0.20 9.40 31.22
CA PHE A 543 0.49 8.60 30.03
C PHE A 543 -0.36 9.07 28.85
N ASP A 544 0.28 9.26 27.70
CA ASP A 544 -0.39 9.51 26.44
C ASP A 544 -0.77 8.19 25.76
N ILE A 545 -2.02 8.10 25.29
CA ILE A 545 -2.43 7.19 24.22
C ILE A 545 -1.84 7.75 22.93
N ASP A 546 -0.66 7.25 22.57
CA ASP A 546 0.05 7.71 21.39
C ASP A 546 -0.63 7.23 20.10
N THR A 547 -0.93 5.94 20.04
CA THR A 547 -1.51 5.29 18.87
C THR A 547 -2.58 4.32 19.33
N TRP A 548 -3.80 4.48 18.82
CA TRP A 548 -4.85 3.48 18.98
C TRP A 548 -5.49 3.21 17.63
N VAL A 549 -5.37 1.97 17.17
CA VAL A 549 -6.01 1.51 15.94
C VAL A 549 -6.90 0.30 16.17
N MET A 550 -8.00 0.25 15.45
CA MET A 550 -8.89 -0.91 15.42
C MET A 550 -9.35 -1.19 13.99
N SER A 551 -9.39 -2.46 13.63
CA SER A 551 -9.91 -2.86 12.33
C SER A 551 -11.42 -2.60 12.24
N CYS A 552 -11.86 -2.07 11.10
CA CYS A 552 -13.27 -1.86 10.78
C CYS A 552 -14.13 -3.14 10.88
N ARG A 553 -13.53 -4.33 10.87
CA ARG A 553 -14.24 -5.62 11.00
C ARG A 553 -14.82 -5.89 12.39
N VAL A 554 -14.36 -5.17 13.41
CA VAL A 554 -14.81 -5.34 14.81
C VAL A 554 -15.45 -4.08 15.40
N PHE A 555 -15.80 -3.10 14.57
CA PHE A 555 -16.47 -1.89 15.04
C PHE A 555 -17.83 -2.17 15.63
N GLY A 556 -18.15 -1.41 16.69
CA GLY A 556 -19.44 -1.51 17.38
C GLY A 556 -19.65 -2.85 18.07
N ARG A 557 -18.57 -3.62 18.27
CA ARG A 557 -18.61 -4.92 18.97
C ARG A 557 -18.17 -4.81 20.43
N GLN A 558 -18.09 -3.59 20.96
CA GLN A 558 -17.61 -3.30 22.32
C GLN A 558 -16.13 -3.66 22.56
N LEU A 559 -15.36 -4.00 21.51
CA LEU A 559 -13.92 -4.24 21.65
C LEU A 559 -13.20 -2.95 22.07
N GLU A 560 -13.70 -1.79 21.66
CA GLU A 560 -13.18 -0.49 22.07
C GLU A 560 -13.29 -0.28 23.57
N LEU A 561 -14.34 -0.79 24.21
CA LEU A 561 -14.55 -0.73 25.64
C LEU A 561 -13.58 -1.67 26.36
N GLU A 562 -13.47 -2.92 25.87
CA GLU A 562 -12.58 -3.92 26.46
C GLU A 562 -11.10 -3.58 26.29
N ALA A 563 -10.72 -3.02 25.14
CA ALA A 563 -9.37 -2.53 24.92
C ALA A 563 -9.02 -1.36 25.84
N MET A 564 -9.98 -0.49 26.15
CA MET A 564 -9.80 0.58 27.12
C MET A 564 -9.63 0.02 28.54
N ASN A 565 -10.43 -0.98 28.95
CA ASN A 565 -10.26 -1.68 30.23
C ASN A 565 -8.82 -2.21 30.37
N ALA A 566 -8.35 -2.95 29.36
CA ALA A 566 -7.00 -3.50 29.34
C ALA A 566 -5.91 -2.43 29.38
N ALA A 567 -6.07 -1.33 28.63
CA ALA A 567 -5.13 -0.22 28.61
C ALA A 567 -5.05 0.52 29.96
N VAL A 568 -6.19 0.75 30.64
CA VAL A 568 -6.22 1.35 31.97
C VAL A 568 -5.52 0.45 33.00
N HIS A 569 -5.79 -0.85 32.98
CA HIS A 569 -5.15 -1.79 33.90
C HIS A 569 -3.63 -1.84 33.70
N ALA A 570 -3.16 -1.87 32.44
CA ALA A 570 -1.74 -1.82 32.13
C ALA A 570 -1.09 -0.49 32.56
N ALA A 571 -1.76 0.64 32.33
CA ALA A 571 -1.26 1.96 32.73
C ALA A 571 -1.17 2.10 34.26
N ARG A 572 -2.18 1.67 35.01
CA ARG A 572 -2.16 1.64 36.49
C ARG A 572 -1.01 0.79 37.03
N ALA A 573 -0.71 -0.34 36.39
CA ALA A 573 0.40 -1.22 36.80
C ALA A 573 1.78 -0.55 36.68
N LEU A 574 1.94 0.43 35.77
CA LEU A 574 3.14 1.26 35.63
C LEU A 574 3.08 2.57 36.44
N GLY A 575 2.08 2.74 37.30
CA GLY A 575 1.95 3.90 38.19
C GLY A 575 1.30 5.13 37.55
N ALA A 576 0.67 4.99 36.39
CA ALA A 576 -0.08 6.09 35.79
C ALA A 576 -1.30 6.45 36.65
N ARG A 577 -1.56 7.76 36.80
CA ARG A 577 -2.77 8.33 37.40
C ARG A 577 -3.71 8.94 36.37
N VAL A 578 -3.17 9.38 35.24
CA VAL A 578 -3.92 10.05 34.19
C VAL A 578 -3.60 9.43 32.85
N LEU A 579 -4.63 9.18 32.04
CA LEU A 579 -4.46 8.97 30.60
C LEU A 579 -4.83 10.24 29.85
N GLN A 580 -3.98 10.61 28.90
CA GLN A 580 -4.23 11.66 27.94
C GLN A 580 -4.37 11.07 26.55
N ALA A 581 -5.18 11.71 25.71
CA ALA A 581 -5.34 11.30 24.34
C ALA A 581 -5.64 12.49 23.43
N ASP A 582 -5.16 12.42 22.19
CA ASP A 582 -5.46 13.40 21.15
C ASP A 582 -6.49 12.85 20.16
N TYR A 583 -7.40 13.70 19.71
CA TYR A 583 -8.23 13.46 18.53
C TYR A 583 -7.96 14.54 17.49
N ILE A 584 -7.48 14.12 16.33
CA ILE A 584 -7.17 14.96 15.17
C ILE A 584 -8.24 14.67 14.10
N PRO A 585 -9.21 15.57 13.91
CA PRO A 585 -10.34 15.30 13.03
C PRO A 585 -9.92 15.26 11.56
N THR A 586 -10.41 14.25 10.85
CA THR A 586 -10.33 14.11 9.39
C THR A 586 -11.67 13.63 8.85
N PRO A 587 -11.94 13.77 7.54
CA PRO A 587 -13.14 13.19 6.94
C PRO A 587 -13.26 11.66 7.13
N LYS A 588 -12.13 10.96 7.33
CA LYS A 588 -12.08 9.48 7.40
C LYS A 588 -12.30 8.92 8.80
N ASN A 589 -11.94 9.65 9.86
CA ASN A 589 -12.03 9.18 11.25
C ASN A 589 -13.19 9.80 12.04
N SER A 590 -14.16 10.42 11.35
CA SER A 590 -15.35 11.02 11.97
C SER A 590 -16.17 10.01 12.79
N VAL A 591 -16.10 8.71 12.45
CA VAL A 591 -16.76 7.62 13.17
C VAL A 591 -16.28 7.46 14.62
N VAL A 592 -15.06 7.93 14.95
CA VAL A 592 -14.51 7.91 16.32
C VAL A 592 -14.47 9.28 16.98
N SER A 593 -15.17 10.27 16.43
CA SER A 593 -15.17 11.65 16.96
C SER A 593 -15.68 11.77 18.40
N GLN A 594 -16.54 10.85 18.82
CA GLN A 594 -17.08 10.80 20.19
C GLN A 594 -16.43 9.70 21.06
N LEU A 595 -15.44 8.97 20.54
CA LEU A 595 -14.85 7.81 21.20
C LEU A 595 -14.42 8.11 22.64
N TYR A 596 -13.59 9.13 22.83
CA TYR A 596 -13.07 9.46 24.17
C TYR A 596 -14.16 9.92 25.13
N ALA A 597 -15.16 10.67 24.66
CA ALA A 597 -16.31 11.06 25.48
C ALA A 597 -17.11 9.83 25.95
N THR A 598 -17.35 8.86 25.06
CA THR A 598 -18.03 7.60 25.40
C THR A 598 -17.23 6.75 26.40
N LEU A 599 -15.90 6.85 26.39
CA LEU A 599 -15.00 6.15 27.31
C LEU A 599 -14.79 6.91 28.64
N GLY A 600 -15.50 8.02 28.87
CA GLY A 600 -15.44 8.78 30.12
C GLY A 600 -14.29 9.80 30.21
N PHE A 601 -13.60 10.09 29.11
CA PHE A 601 -12.64 11.19 29.09
C PHE A 601 -13.36 12.53 29.10
N THR A 602 -12.73 13.52 29.74
CA THR A 602 -13.14 14.92 29.69
C THR A 602 -12.29 15.66 28.67
N GLN A 603 -12.93 16.50 27.86
CA GLN A 603 -12.24 17.32 26.87
C GLN A 603 -11.51 18.47 27.56
N ALA A 604 -10.21 18.60 27.31
CA ALA A 604 -9.40 19.77 27.65
C ALA A 604 -9.43 20.80 26.50
N ALA A 605 -8.83 21.99 26.71
CA ALA A 605 -8.76 23.04 25.69
C ALA A 605 -8.14 22.55 24.36
N GLU A 606 -8.45 23.24 23.25
CA GLU A 606 -7.89 22.94 21.92
C GLU A 606 -6.35 22.96 21.94
N THR A 607 -5.73 22.00 21.25
CA THR A 607 -4.26 21.93 21.20
C THR A 607 -3.71 23.04 20.30
N ALA A 608 -2.76 23.84 20.79
CA ALA A 608 -2.17 24.94 20.04
C ALA A 608 -1.39 24.53 18.78
N GLN A 609 -1.10 23.24 18.59
CA GLN A 609 -0.23 22.73 17.53
C GLN A 609 -0.97 22.33 16.25
N ILE A 610 -2.26 21.98 16.31
CA ILE A 610 -3.04 21.52 15.15
C ILE A 610 -4.46 22.10 15.24
N VAL A 611 -4.85 22.87 14.23
CA VAL A 611 -6.16 23.53 14.15
C VAL A 611 -7.27 22.47 14.18
N GLY A 612 -8.18 22.58 15.16
CA GLY A 612 -9.32 21.68 15.34
C GLY A 612 -9.01 20.37 16.06
N ALA A 613 -7.76 20.12 16.47
CA ALA A 613 -7.44 18.95 17.29
C ALA A 613 -7.79 19.20 18.77
N THR A 614 -8.29 18.15 19.42
CA THR A 614 -8.79 18.18 20.79
C THR A 614 -7.99 17.24 21.67
N ARG A 615 -7.66 17.68 22.89
CA ARG A 615 -7.01 16.83 23.91
C ARG A 615 -8.04 16.38 24.93
N TRP A 616 -7.91 15.15 25.37
CA TRP A 616 -8.83 14.45 26.26
C TRP A 616 -8.06 13.88 27.44
N THR A 617 -8.65 13.94 28.63
CA THR A 617 -8.05 13.47 29.88
C THR A 617 -8.98 12.51 30.60
N LEU A 618 -8.44 11.41 31.12
CA LEU A 618 -9.13 10.44 31.96
C LEU A 618 -8.39 10.29 33.28
N GLN A 619 -9.07 10.56 34.40
CA GLN A 619 -8.57 10.27 35.73
C GLN A 619 -8.71 8.77 36.01
N LEU A 620 -7.59 8.08 36.20
CA LEU A 620 -7.60 6.63 36.40
C LEU A 620 -8.10 6.24 37.78
N GLU A 621 -8.24 7.14 38.74
CA GLU A 621 -8.87 6.82 40.04
C GLU A 621 -10.40 6.64 39.92
N ASP A 622 -11.02 7.39 39.00
CA ASP A 622 -12.46 7.41 38.79
C ASP A 622 -12.93 6.35 37.78
N PHE A 623 -12.01 5.77 37.02
CA PHE A 623 -12.33 4.78 35.99
C PHE A 623 -12.85 3.46 36.59
N ARG A 624 -14.03 3.05 36.12
CA ARG A 624 -14.63 1.72 36.35
C ARG A 624 -14.59 0.93 35.05
N ASP A 625 -14.34 -0.37 35.14
CA ASP A 625 -14.36 -1.25 33.97
C ASP A 625 -15.70 -1.12 33.25
N LEU A 626 -15.63 -0.95 31.93
CA LEU A 626 -16.77 -0.82 31.05
C LEU A 626 -17.34 -2.21 30.75
N ASP A 627 -18.66 -2.36 30.86
CA ASP A 627 -19.34 -3.64 30.62
C ASP A 627 -19.28 -4.03 29.14
N THR A 628 -18.92 -5.28 28.87
CA THR A 628 -18.88 -5.85 27.51
C THR A 628 -19.37 -7.30 27.51
N HIS A 629 -19.89 -7.76 26.38
CA HIS A 629 -20.24 -9.18 26.17
C HIS A 629 -19.03 -10.04 25.73
N ILE A 630 -17.81 -9.50 25.76
CA ILE A 630 -16.59 -10.18 25.30
C ILE A 630 -15.95 -10.94 26.46
N LEU A 631 -15.73 -12.25 26.28
CA LEU A 631 -15.03 -13.08 27.26
C LEU A 631 -13.50 -12.88 27.16
N ARG A 632 -12.82 -12.69 28.31
CA ARG A 632 -11.35 -12.56 28.39
C ARG A 632 -10.67 -13.93 28.35
N GLY A 633 -9.89 -14.21 27.31
CA GLY A 633 -8.97 -15.35 27.24
C GLY A 633 -7.54 -14.93 27.61
N ALA A 634 -6.84 -15.71 28.44
CA ALA A 634 -5.41 -15.50 28.69
C ALA A 634 -4.58 -16.03 27.52
N LEU A 635 -3.54 -15.30 27.10
CA LEU A 635 -2.59 -15.76 26.07
C LEU A 635 -1.97 -17.10 26.51
N SER A 636 -2.24 -18.18 25.78
CA SER A 636 -1.50 -19.42 25.94
C SER A 636 -0.08 -19.21 25.42
N HIS A 637 0.92 -19.22 26.29
CA HIS A 637 2.35 -19.10 25.95
C HIS A 637 2.93 -20.34 25.23
N ASP A 638 2.09 -21.17 24.61
CA ASP A 638 2.50 -22.46 24.08
C ASP A 638 2.18 -22.56 22.59
N ARG A 639 3.02 -21.92 21.77
CA ARG A 639 3.18 -22.25 20.34
C ARG A 639 4.65 -22.09 19.96
N SER A 640 5.39 -23.18 20.16
CA SER A 640 6.68 -23.49 19.53
C SER A 640 6.58 -23.55 18.01
#